data_AF-A0A517YPC3-F1
#
_entry.id   AF-A0A517YPC3-F1
#
_cell.length_a   1.000
_cell.length_b   1.000
_cell.length_c   1.000
_cell.angle_alpha   90.00
_cell.angle_beta   90.00
_cell.angle_gamma   90.00
#
_symmetry.space_group_name_H-M   'P 1'
#
loop_
_entity.id
_entity.type
_entity.pdbx_description
1 polymer ?
#
loop_
_entity_poly.entity_id
_entity_poly.type
_entity_poly.pdbx_seq_one_letter_code
_entity_poly.pdbx_strand_id
1 'polypeptide(L)'
;MSQMKLIALFVLMVLAGGAGSWGAEADGGDPLGLGELKARGEKLEVSWVVLAGLPNELLGGGVRADGTDAAGLDRDYLKGLDGVGGEAEVVLRDGMVVRYQDDKTGRLWEAKAARMNRKLGEVVNFQDLVTASDRRVGYAYGEIAAKEAGQVYAVFGSDDRAVVWVNGEQVHAFRKHGRSMALGDDAFAFEVKRGVNRVMVKVENGTGDWGFVWDLMTRGEQEAMHRRQQLKVKVERLAGMRVVGLGDEGAYQFHVGDGAFPELGFENETMAAEVLGDYALRVRWFDGEANEVEKPVGVGRYGAVIEVLSDEVSVTRGYPFYGLPDGYEKAGLLGEIDGDYLEMVGIDRAVLTDGEAMMGVEQVWRQEDLVAKQQRRARVLGALHAWGEQRKAGAEWEEWLNTRIMSSDYLLKVKLKADGIEAKPNRRIEGPRVIGADEERGMMVHEGGLSEAGFKEGFKEAIAEVCQTWSDEGGEPFTVMVVRKGVIGYRGAHYPKDSRVIDEKTRFHVASISKLLFSSVLSMARYEGLIDVEDALGLYLKGFAREGEKMMSVRMCMMHSAGTEGHGNYGGMGNLWFEENVKGMLPSLEPGVRVKYNGLSLNLVGRTLEVMGGVSFERYMQKKLYGPLGCVDTDVYDTSFGTNTTARDMAVVGQMLLNGGKYGALKFFDEKTRDEMLPVRRGDVFEKMSEYDDEYGLGSNWYRDVHEDEARTKLRFGKRMFGHGSATSSIFRVDLDHGLVITMARPGGGKDYEEHYQAFFHTIADYME
;
A
#
# COMPACT_ATOMS: atom_id res chain seq x y z
N MET A 1 50.82 0.78 -14.22
CA MET A 1 51.62 1.87 -14.80
C MET A 1 50.89 3.17 -14.47
N SER A 2 51.20 3.82 -13.33
CA SER A 2 52.25 4.85 -13.19
C SER A 2 51.97 6.05 -14.10
N GLN A 3 51.25 7.06 -13.60
CA GLN A 3 51.78 8.33 -13.06
C GLN A 3 52.24 9.36 -14.11
N MET A 4 51.74 10.61 -14.01
CA MET A 4 52.50 11.83 -13.60
C MET A 4 51.74 13.12 -14.03
N LYS A 5 51.23 13.96 -13.10
CA LYS A 5 51.83 15.20 -12.50
C LYS A 5 51.54 16.48 -13.34
N LEU A 6 51.39 17.74 -12.89
CA LEU A 6 51.55 18.54 -11.64
C LEU A 6 50.94 19.97 -11.94
N ILE A 7 50.10 20.63 -11.13
CA ILE A 7 50.31 21.70 -10.08
C ILE A 7 51.00 23.03 -10.49
N ALA A 8 50.36 24.17 -10.12
CA ALA A 8 50.89 25.46 -9.53
C ALA A 8 50.46 26.77 -10.26
N LEU A 9 50.19 27.96 -9.68
CA LEU A 9 49.87 28.54 -8.35
C LEU A 9 49.81 30.10 -8.49
N PHE A 10 49.20 30.82 -7.51
CA PHE A 10 49.31 32.27 -7.11
C PHE A 10 48.42 33.37 -7.76
N VAL A 11 47.85 34.44 -7.13
CA VAL A 11 47.38 34.87 -5.76
C VAL A 11 47.46 36.45 -5.66
N LEU A 12 46.54 37.07 -4.88
CA LEU A 12 46.58 38.36 -4.11
C LEU A 12 45.93 39.71 -4.60
N MET A 13 44.88 40.09 -3.83
CA MET A 13 44.61 41.36 -3.09
C MET A 13 44.11 42.66 -3.76
N VAL A 14 42.97 43.16 -3.24
CA VAL A 14 42.80 44.55 -2.72
C VAL A 14 42.02 44.49 -1.39
N LEU A 15 42.54 45.20 -0.38
CA LEU A 15 42.01 45.40 0.98
C LEU A 15 41.55 46.85 1.19
N ALA A 16 40.69 47.02 2.21
CA ALA A 16 40.36 48.20 3.02
C ALA A 16 39.26 49.15 2.49
N GLY A 17 38.24 49.55 3.28
CA GLY A 17 37.90 49.23 4.67
C GLY A 17 36.73 50.10 5.21
N GLY A 18 36.22 49.73 6.40
CA GLY A 18 35.35 50.53 7.29
C GLY A 18 33.90 50.02 7.37
N ALA A 19 33.44 49.22 8.35
CA ALA A 19 33.41 49.29 9.84
C ALA A 19 32.09 49.87 10.41
N GLY A 20 31.43 49.06 11.25
CA GLY A 20 30.27 49.36 12.12
C GLY A 20 29.07 48.45 11.84
N SER A 21 28.45 47.68 12.74
CA SER A 21 28.73 47.25 14.12
C SER A 21 27.66 46.21 14.50
N TRP A 22 28.11 45.00 14.89
CA TRP A 22 27.64 44.08 15.94
C TRP A 22 26.13 43.92 16.26
N GLY A 23 25.66 42.67 16.15
CA GLY A 23 24.43 42.21 16.80
C GLY A 23 24.05 40.74 16.55
N ALA A 24 24.79 39.81 17.20
CA ALA A 24 24.41 38.42 17.53
C ALA A 24 24.30 37.36 16.41
N GLU A 25 25.45 36.83 15.99
CA GLU A 25 25.60 35.43 15.55
C GLU A 25 25.74 34.51 16.78
N ALA A 26 24.99 33.41 16.79
CA ALA A 26 25.36 32.19 17.48
C ALA A 26 25.64 31.14 16.40
N ASP A 27 26.88 31.13 15.92
CA ASP A 27 27.43 30.16 14.99
C ASP A 27 27.43 28.76 15.63
N GLY A 28 26.61 27.86 15.07
CA GLY A 28 26.71 26.42 15.27
C GLY A 28 27.38 25.78 14.06
N GLY A 29 28.71 25.91 13.96
CA GLY A 29 29.51 25.26 12.92
C GLY A 29 29.49 23.73 13.05
N ASP A 30 29.41 23.04 11.91
CA ASP A 30 29.41 21.57 11.80
C ASP A 30 30.81 20.97 12.03
N PRO A 31 31.04 20.25 13.15
CA PRO A 31 32.36 19.76 13.55
C PRO A 31 32.83 18.53 12.75
N LEU A 32 31.97 17.91 11.94
CA LEU A 32 32.29 16.71 11.19
C LEU A 32 32.62 16.96 9.71
N GLY A 33 32.31 18.15 9.18
CA GLY A 33 32.30 18.37 7.72
C GLY A 33 31.21 17.56 7.01
N LEU A 34 30.16 17.14 7.73
CA LEU A 34 28.97 16.49 7.18
C LEU A 34 28.27 17.39 6.15
N GLY A 35 28.30 18.71 6.34
CA GLY A 35 27.73 19.71 5.45
C GLY A 35 28.37 19.69 4.06
N GLU A 36 29.69 19.46 3.96
CA GLU A 36 30.37 19.33 2.65
C GLU A 36 30.06 17.99 1.96
N LEU A 37 29.90 16.90 2.71
CA LEU A 37 29.58 15.57 2.19
C LEU A 37 28.13 15.47 1.73
N LYS A 38 27.18 15.97 2.53
CA LYS A 38 25.77 16.06 2.15
C LYS A 38 25.52 17.01 0.99
N ALA A 39 26.25 18.13 0.90
CA ALA A 39 26.19 19.02 -0.26
C ALA A 39 26.66 18.35 -1.57
N ARG A 40 27.45 17.27 -1.48
CA ARG A 40 27.92 16.49 -2.65
C ARG A 40 27.09 15.24 -2.94
N GLY A 41 26.06 14.94 -2.14
CA GLY A 41 25.12 13.84 -2.38
C GLY A 41 25.63 12.42 -2.06
N GLU A 42 26.88 12.25 -1.61
CA GLU A 42 27.43 10.93 -1.24
C GLU A 42 27.29 10.70 0.27
N LYS A 43 26.67 9.58 0.66
CA LYS A 43 26.57 9.17 2.06
C LYS A 43 27.89 8.52 2.52
N LEU A 44 28.31 8.83 3.75
CA LEU A 44 29.49 8.23 4.37
C LEU A 44 29.33 6.71 4.52
N GLU A 45 30.33 5.95 4.09
CA GLU A 45 30.45 4.54 4.42
C GLU A 45 30.98 4.34 5.84
N VAL A 46 30.31 3.48 6.59
CA VAL A 46 30.75 3.02 7.91
C VAL A 46 31.04 1.53 7.81
N SER A 47 32.27 1.14 8.18
CA SER A 47 32.63 -0.27 8.31
C SER A 47 32.24 -0.74 9.70
N TRP A 48 31.19 -1.55 9.77
CA TRP A 48 30.71 -2.19 10.98
C TRP A 48 31.39 -3.54 11.18
N VAL A 49 31.72 -3.86 12.43
CA VAL A 49 32.01 -5.22 12.86
C VAL A 49 30.81 -5.69 13.66
N VAL A 50 30.06 -6.64 13.10
CA VAL A 50 28.76 -7.08 13.57
C VAL A 50 28.88 -8.47 14.17
N LEU A 51 28.29 -8.67 15.35
CA LEU A 51 28.26 -9.91 16.12
C LEU A 51 26.79 -10.24 16.42
N ALA A 52 26.33 -11.43 16.11
CA ALA A 52 24.93 -11.82 16.30
C ALA A 52 24.80 -13.26 16.86
N GLY A 53 23.68 -13.54 17.52
CA GLY A 53 23.33 -14.91 17.95
C GLY A 53 23.41 -15.19 19.45
N LEU A 54 23.67 -14.17 20.27
CA LEU A 54 23.64 -14.31 21.74
C LEU A 54 22.19 -14.41 22.24
N PRO A 55 21.92 -15.05 23.40
CA PRO A 55 20.55 -15.30 23.83
C PRO A 55 19.82 -14.05 24.33
N ASN A 56 18.50 -14.01 24.16
CA ASN A 56 17.62 -13.06 24.82
C ASN A 56 16.54 -13.79 25.65
N GLU A 57 16.84 -14.08 26.92
CA GLU A 57 15.96 -14.87 27.79
C GLU A 57 14.77 -14.06 28.31
N LEU A 58 13.58 -14.64 28.34
CA LEU A 58 12.40 -14.05 28.99
C LEU A 58 12.60 -13.94 30.51
N LEU A 59 12.11 -12.84 31.07
CA LEU A 59 12.05 -12.63 32.51
C LEU A 59 10.88 -13.42 33.10
N GLY A 60 11.14 -14.22 34.14
CA GLY A 60 10.11 -15.05 34.79
C GLY A 60 9.02 -14.27 35.55
N GLY A 61 9.14 -12.95 35.68
CA GLY A 61 8.22 -12.07 36.43
C GLY A 61 7.25 -11.24 35.57
N GLY A 62 7.19 -11.48 34.25
CA GLY A 62 6.41 -10.64 33.32
C GLY A 62 7.15 -9.38 32.86
N VAL A 63 6.44 -8.49 32.16
CA VAL A 63 6.98 -7.23 31.59
C VAL A 63 7.24 -6.22 32.71
N ARG A 64 8.46 -5.66 32.77
CA ARG A 64 8.85 -4.59 33.70
C ARG A 64 8.15 -3.27 33.38
N ALA A 65 8.22 -2.31 34.31
CA ALA A 65 7.59 -0.98 34.16
C ALA A 65 8.10 -0.17 32.96
N ASP A 66 9.33 -0.44 32.50
CA ASP A 66 9.92 0.19 31.30
C ASP A 66 9.54 -0.54 29.99
N GLY A 67 8.69 -1.56 30.05
CA GLY A 67 8.28 -2.38 28.92
C GLY A 67 9.23 -3.54 28.61
N THR A 68 10.23 -3.81 29.48
CA THR A 68 11.22 -4.88 29.28
C THR A 68 10.69 -6.25 29.73
N ASP A 69 10.62 -7.23 28.83
CA ASP A 69 10.19 -8.62 29.09
C ASP A 69 11.34 -9.63 29.04
N ALA A 70 12.54 -9.20 28.68
CA ALA A 70 13.68 -10.07 28.46
C ALA A 70 14.98 -9.51 29.06
N ALA A 71 15.96 -10.37 29.28
CA ALA A 71 17.19 -10.05 30.01
C ALA A 71 18.37 -9.65 29.11
N GLY A 72 18.21 -9.72 27.78
CA GLY A 72 19.30 -9.55 26.83
C GLY A 72 19.99 -8.20 26.94
N LEU A 73 19.23 -7.10 27.00
CA LEU A 73 19.76 -5.75 27.08
C LEU A 73 20.54 -5.48 28.38
N ASP A 74 20.14 -6.08 29.50
CA ASP A 74 20.77 -5.87 30.81
C ASP A 74 22.06 -6.67 31.00
N ARG A 75 22.31 -7.66 30.14
CA ARG A 75 23.47 -8.54 30.25
C ARG A 75 24.59 -8.08 29.34
N ASP A 76 25.72 -7.72 29.94
CA ASP A 76 26.95 -7.47 29.20
C ASP A 76 27.60 -8.79 28.77
N TYR A 77 27.35 -9.18 27.52
CA TYR A 77 27.91 -10.39 26.91
C TYR A 77 29.39 -10.24 26.52
N LEU A 78 29.93 -9.04 26.60
CA LEU A 78 31.31 -8.71 26.22
C LEU A 78 32.23 -8.61 27.45
N LYS A 79 31.64 -8.65 28.65
CA LYS A 79 32.35 -8.68 29.92
C LYS A 79 33.11 -10.00 30.13
N GLY A 80 34.35 -9.90 30.58
CA GLY A 80 35.21 -11.07 30.87
C GLY A 80 36.01 -11.58 29.68
N LEU A 81 35.94 -10.90 28.52
CA LEU A 81 36.89 -11.11 27.42
C LEU A 81 38.24 -10.48 27.79
N ASP A 82 39.32 -11.28 27.71
CA ASP A 82 40.67 -10.88 28.12
C ASP A 82 41.12 -9.57 27.46
N GLY A 83 41.27 -8.52 28.25
CA GLY A 83 41.82 -7.21 27.84
C GLY A 83 40.82 -6.21 27.25
N VAL A 84 39.51 -6.38 27.46
CA VAL A 84 38.49 -5.68 26.65
C VAL A 84 37.36 -4.97 27.43
N GLY A 85 37.17 -5.23 28.73
CA GLY A 85 36.47 -4.29 29.64
C GLY A 85 34.94 -4.16 29.57
N GLY A 86 34.24 -4.88 28.68
CA GLY A 86 32.77 -4.88 28.57
C GLY A 86 32.22 -3.92 27.50
N GLU A 87 30.90 -3.74 27.45
CA GLU A 87 30.19 -2.98 26.39
C GLU A 87 30.72 -1.56 26.13
N ALA A 88 31.23 -0.88 27.17
CA ALA A 88 31.75 0.48 27.06
C ALA A 88 33.21 0.56 26.56
N GLU A 89 33.98 -0.51 26.69
CA GLU A 89 35.43 -0.51 26.45
C GLU A 89 35.85 -1.38 25.25
N VAL A 90 34.98 -2.29 24.82
CA VAL A 90 35.25 -3.31 23.81
C VAL A 90 35.42 -2.75 22.40
N VAL A 91 36.42 -3.27 21.70
CA VAL A 91 36.65 -3.07 20.27
C VAL A 91 36.43 -4.42 19.58
N LEU A 92 35.30 -4.58 18.89
CA LEU A 92 35.03 -5.81 18.14
C LEU A 92 35.90 -5.86 16.88
N ARG A 93 36.45 -7.04 16.60
CA ARG A 93 37.28 -7.29 15.41
C ARG A 93 36.64 -8.36 14.56
N ASP A 94 36.86 -8.26 13.24
CA ASP A 94 36.41 -9.27 12.30
C ASP A 94 36.94 -10.66 12.68
N GLY A 95 36.07 -11.67 12.65
CA GLY A 95 36.37 -13.04 13.05
C GLY A 95 36.45 -13.29 14.56
N MET A 96 36.29 -12.27 15.41
CA MET A 96 36.29 -12.43 16.87
C MET A 96 35.13 -13.33 17.31
N VAL A 97 35.39 -14.25 18.24
CA VAL A 97 34.37 -15.17 18.76
C VAL A 97 34.07 -14.82 20.21
N VAL A 98 32.79 -14.56 20.49
CA VAL A 98 32.27 -14.32 21.84
C VAL A 98 31.55 -15.58 22.31
N ARG A 99 31.91 -16.05 23.51
CA ARG A 99 31.30 -17.22 24.14
C ARG A 99 30.62 -16.82 25.42
N TYR A 100 29.39 -17.29 25.59
CA TYR A 100 28.61 -17.07 26.80
C TYR A 100 28.03 -18.40 27.27
N GLN A 101 28.28 -18.76 28.53
CA GLN A 101 27.66 -19.91 29.15
C GLN A 101 26.50 -19.45 30.02
N ASP A 102 25.32 -20.00 29.79
CA ASP A 102 24.16 -19.74 30.62
C ASP A 102 24.29 -20.48 31.95
N ASP A 103 24.43 -19.73 33.03
CA ASP A 103 24.59 -20.28 34.39
C ASP A 103 23.40 -21.13 34.83
N LYS A 104 22.19 -20.91 34.29
CA LYS A 104 20.98 -21.65 34.65
C LYS A 104 20.84 -22.95 33.87
N THR A 105 21.09 -22.91 32.56
CA THR A 105 20.89 -24.08 31.67
C THR A 105 22.17 -24.85 31.38
N GLY A 106 23.33 -24.27 31.69
CA GLY A 106 24.64 -24.77 31.31
C GLY A 106 24.96 -24.65 29.82
N ARG A 107 24.02 -24.12 29.01
CA ARG A 107 24.15 -24.03 27.55
C ARG A 107 25.24 -23.03 27.17
N LEU A 108 26.15 -23.46 26.30
CA LEU A 108 27.14 -22.59 25.68
C LEU A 108 26.55 -21.96 24.42
N TRP A 109 26.69 -20.64 24.33
CA TRP A 109 26.36 -19.81 23.18
C TRP A 109 27.66 -19.29 22.58
N GLU A 110 27.75 -19.32 21.25
CA GLU A 110 28.90 -18.81 20.51
C GLU A 110 28.39 -17.87 19.40
N ALA A 111 28.97 -16.68 19.34
CA ALA A 111 28.69 -15.70 18.31
C ALA A 111 30.02 -15.29 17.66
N LYS A 112 30.06 -15.25 16.33
CA LYS A 112 31.24 -14.84 15.57
C LYS A 112 31.00 -13.48 14.92
N ALA A 113 31.93 -12.57 15.12
CA ALA A 113 31.91 -11.24 14.53
C ALA A 113 32.31 -11.29 13.06
N ALA A 114 31.67 -10.49 12.23
CA ALA A 114 31.93 -10.34 10.81
C ALA A 114 31.93 -8.87 10.41
N ARG A 115 32.82 -8.48 9.51
CA ARG A 115 32.81 -7.13 8.93
C ARG A 115 31.67 -6.96 7.92
N MET A 116 30.98 -5.83 8.01
CA MET A 116 29.96 -5.37 7.06
C MET A 116 30.20 -3.91 6.72
N ASN A 117 30.22 -3.56 5.43
CA ASN A 117 30.25 -2.16 5.01
C ASN A 117 28.81 -1.74 4.66
N ARG A 118 28.38 -0.62 5.22
CA ARG A 118 27.07 -0.01 4.96
C ARG A 118 27.22 1.51 4.87
N LYS A 119 26.46 2.14 3.97
CA LYS A 119 26.33 3.59 3.97
C LYS A 119 25.44 4.03 5.12
N LEU A 120 25.64 5.24 5.66
CA LEU A 120 24.70 5.81 6.63
C LEU A 120 23.26 5.80 6.07
N GLY A 121 22.29 5.46 6.92
CA GLY A 121 20.88 5.30 6.57
C GLY A 121 20.54 3.97 5.87
N GLU A 122 21.51 3.08 5.62
CA GLU A 122 21.25 1.68 5.26
C GLU A 122 21.06 0.82 6.52
N VAL A 123 20.34 -0.29 6.36
CA VAL A 123 20.10 -1.25 7.44
C VAL A 123 21.36 -2.07 7.70
N VAL A 124 21.75 -2.16 8.97
CA VAL A 124 22.69 -3.16 9.48
C VAL A 124 21.86 -4.34 9.98
N ASN A 125 21.80 -5.40 9.17
CA ASN A 125 20.98 -6.59 9.43
C ASN A 125 21.80 -7.66 10.18
N PHE A 126 21.35 -8.05 11.37
CA PHE A 126 22.01 -9.12 12.15
C PHE A 126 21.65 -10.51 11.66
N GLN A 127 20.52 -10.66 10.96
CA GLN A 127 20.02 -11.93 10.48
C GLN A 127 20.94 -12.57 9.43
N ASP A 128 21.69 -11.76 8.68
CA ASP A 128 22.70 -12.22 7.71
C ASP A 128 23.77 -13.14 8.35
N LEU A 129 23.91 -13.12 9.68
CA LEU A 129 24.90 -13.91 10.42
C LEU A 129 24.32 -15.13 11.16
N VAL A 130 23.00 -15.30 11.19
CA VAL A 130 22.35 -16.35 12.01
C VAL A 130 21.23 -17.06 11.26
N THR A 131 21.06 -18.35 11.56
CA THR A 131 19.95 -19.16 10.99
C THR A 131 18.65 -19.03 11.79
N ALA A 132 18.70 -18.53 13.03
CA ALA A 132 17.55 -18.28 13.88
C ALA A 132 17.72 -16.95 14.62
N SER A 133 16.85 -15.98 14.32
CA SER A 133 16.90 -14.61 14.83
C SER A 133 16.03 -14.37 16.05
N ASP A 134 15.00 -15.18 16.29
CA ASP A 134 14.08 -14.99 17.42
C ASP A 134 14.81 -15.07 18.77
N ARG A 135 14.49 -14.12 19.65
CA ARG A 135 15.03 -14.02 21.01
C ARG A 135 16.57 -14.07 21.00
N ARG A 136 17.15 -13.10 20.29
CA ARG A 136 18.61 -12.92 20.15
C ARG A 136 19.09 -11.53 20.54
N VAL A 137 20.39 -11.42 20.81
CA VAL A 137 21.11 -10.17 21.06
C VAL A 137 22.32 -10.09 20.13
N GLY A 138 22.60 -8.88 19.68
CA GLY A 138 23.54 -8.57 18.63
C GLY A 138 24.21 -7.23 18.91
N TYR A 139 25.46 -7.13 18.49
CA TYR A 139 26.31 -5.97 18.67
C TYR A 139 26.87 -5.53 17.33
N ALA A 140 26.94 -4.23 17.11
CA ALA A 140 27.64 -3.64 15.99
C ALA A 140 28.61 -2.58 16.50
N TYR A 141 29.88 -2.77 16.16
CA TYR A 141 30.95 -1.83 16.46
C TYR A 141 31.35 -1.07 15.19
N GLY A 142 31.39 0.24 15.26
CA GLY A 142 31.80 1.12 14.17
C GLY A 142 32.75 2.21 14.67
N GLU A 143 33.41 2.88 13.72
CA GLU A 143 34.27 4.02 14.01
C GLU A 143 33.90 5.20 13.11
N ILE A 144 33.84 6.40 13.70
CA ILE A 144 33.57 7.66 13.01
C ILE A 144 34.79 8.56 13.15
N ALA A 145 35.36 8.99 12.02
CA ALA A 145 36.45 9.96 12.02
C ALA A 145 35.89 11.39 12.01
N ALA A 146 36.34 12.21 12.96
CA ALA A 146 36.00 13.62 13.09
C ALA A 146 37.24 14.50 12.91
N LYS A 147 37.14 15.54 12.07
CA LYS A 147 38.25 16.49 11.85
C LYS A 147 38.44 17.42 13.05
N GLU A 148 37.35 17.76 13.73
CA GLU A 148 37.31 18.62 14.91
C GLU A 148 36.41 18.00 15.98
N ALA A 149 36.48 18.52 17.20
CA ALA A 149 35.55 18.12 18.26
C ALA A 149 34.25 18.94 18.14
N GLY A 150 33.11 18.35 18.50
CA GLY A 150 31.86 19.08 18.60
C GLY A 150 30.61 18.20 18.64
N GLN A 151 29.44 18.83 18.56
CA GLN A 151 28.15 18.16 18.63
C GLN A 151 27.74 17.54 17.29
N VAL A 152 27.22 16.33 17.35
CA VAL A 152 26.69 15.58 16.21
C VAL A 152 25.25 15.16 16.52
N TYR A 153 24.39 15.22 15.51
CA TYR A 153 22.99 14.81 15.61
C TYR A 153 22.77 13.52 14.82
N ALA A 154 22.16 12.53 15.46
CA ALA A 154 21.84 11.26 14.85
C ALA A 154 20.35 10.99 14.85
N VAL A 155 19.92 10.28 13.81
CA VAL A 155 18.61 9.63 13.77
C VAL A 155 18.83 8.13 13.71
N PHE A 156 18.01 7.40 14.44
CA PHE A 156 18.22 6.00 14.69
C PHE A 156 16.88 5.26 14.68
N GLY A 157 16.92 3.99 14.33
CA GLY A 157 15.81 3.06 14.48
C GLY A 157 16.37 1.67 14.69
N SER A 158 15.75 0.89 15.57
CA SER A 158 16.15 -0.50 15.80
C SER A 158 14.92 -1.38 15.81
N ASP A 159 15.14 -2.66 15.52
CA ASP A 159 14.15 -3.67 15.84
C ASP A 159 14.10 -3.84 17.36
N ASP A 160 12.90 -3.93 17.93
CA ASP A 160 12.66 -4.06 19.35
C ASP A 160 13.45 -3.05 20.21
N ARG A 161 14.50 -3.47 20.91
CA ARG A 161 15.23 -2.64 21.89
C ARG A 161 16.65 -2.38 21.46
N ALA A 162 17.18 -1.23 21.82
CA ALA A 162 18.57 -0.90 21.54
C ALA A 162 19.22 0.01 22.56
N VAL A 163 20.54 -0.08 22.66
CA VAL A 163 21.39 0.86 23.39
C VAL A 163 22.56 1.24 22.50
N VAL A 164 22.95 2.51 22.57
CA VAL A 164 24.06 3.07 21.82
C VAL A 164 25.06 3.69 22.76
N TRP A 165 26.33 3.39 22.52
CA TRP A 165 27.46 4.06 23.16
C TRP A 165 28.35 4.75 22.13
N VAL A 166 28.83 5.93 22.47
CA VAL A 166 29.87 6.64 21.73
C VAL A 166 31.03 6.92 22.68
N ASN A 167 32.23 6.48 22.32
CA ASN A 167 33.44 6.58 23.16
C ASN A 167 33.25 6.04 24.59
N GLY A 168 32.42 5.01 24.74
CA GLY A 168 32.08 4.37 26.03
C GLY A 168 30.99 5.07 26.83
N GLU A 169 30.51 6.24 26.40
CA GLU A 169 29.37 6.93 27.01
C GLU A 169 28.08 6.47 26.36
N GLN A 170 27.07 6.10 27.17
CA GLN A 170 25.75 5.72 26.65
C GLN A 170 25.00 6.98 26.20
N VAL A 171 24.79 7.13 24.89
CA VAL A 171 24.16 8.32 24.31
C VAL A 171 22.68 8.10 23.94
N HIS A 172 22.24 6.83 23.87
CA HIS A 172 20.85 6.49 23.59
C HIS A 172 20.46 5.13 24.17
N ALA A 173 19.20 4.99 24.58
CA ALA A 173 18.61 3.72 24.97
C ALA A 173 17.09 3.71 24.72
N PHE A 174 16.60 2.68 24.03
CA PHE A 174 15.19 2.39 23.86
C PHE A 174 14.89 1.00 24.46
N ARG A 175 14.04 0.96 25.49
CA ARG A 175 13.77 -0.25 26.30
C ARG A 175 12.36 -0.83 26.15
N LYS A 176 11.43 -0.09 25.53
CA LYS A 176 10.06 -0.59 25.33
C LYS A 176 10.09 -1.73 24.31
N HIS A 177 9.38 -2.82 24.57
CA HIS A 177 9.19 -3.88 23.57
C HIS A 177 8.33 -3.40 22.40
N GLY A 178 8.50 -3.99 21.22
CA GLY A 178 7.49 -3.98 20.17
C GLY A 178 7.61 -2.79 19.23
N ARG A 179 8.70 -2.75 18.45
CA ARG A 179 8.80 -1.90 17.26
C ARG A 179 9.59 -2.59 16.16
N SER A 180 9.35 -2.15 14.92
CA SER A 180 10.17 -2.50 13.76
C SER A 180 11.20 -1.41 13.50
N MET A 181 12.22 -1.71 12.69
CA MET A 181 13.26 -0.75 12.31
C MET A 181 12.72 0.36 11.39
N ALA A 182 12.57 1.59 11.89
CA ALA A 182 12.36 2.77 11.04
C ALA A 182 13.34 3.90 11.38
N LEU A 183 13.99 4.47 10.34
CA LEU A 183 14.94 5.56 10.52
C LEU A 183 14.23 6.80 11.08
N GLY A 184 14.75 7.29 12.21
CA GLY A 184 14.23 8.46 12.90
C GLY A 184 13.12 8.17 13.89
N ASP A 185 12.85 6.91 14.24
CA ASP A 185 12.06 6.58 15.43
C ASP A 185 12.66 7.22 16.68
N ASP A 186 14.00 7.25 16.74
CA ASP A 186 14.77 7.92 17.76
C ASP A 186 15.62 9.04 17.15
N ALA A 187 15.81 10.11 17.93
CA ALA A 187 16.71 11.22 17.61
C ALA A 187 17.48 11.61 18.87
N PHE A 188 18.81 11.69 18.76
CA PHE A 188 19.67 12.09 19.86
C PHE A 188 20.90 12.86 19.35
N ALA A 189 21.62 13.47 20.27
CA ALA A 189 22.85 14.19 19.97
C ALA A 189 23.97 13.66 20.86
N PHE A 190 25.19 13.63 20.34
CA PHE A 190 26.38 13.23 21.09
C PHE A 190 27.59 14.06 20.70
N GLU A 191 28.60 14.11 21.58
CA GLU A 191 29.85 14.79 21.30
C GLU A 191 30.85 13.84 20.61
N VAL A 192 31.52 14.35 19.58
CA VAL A 192 32.70 13.72 19.00
C VAL A 192 33.95 14.46 19.40
N LYS A 193 35.05 13.72 19.55
CA LYS A 193 36.41 14.24 19.72
C LYS A 193 37.08 14.27 18.36
N ARG A 194 38.01 15.21 18.15
CA ARG A 194 38.90 15.18 16.99
C ARG A 194 39.64 13.83 16.92
N GLY A 195 39.63 13.19 15.76
CA GLY A 195 40.18 11.86 15.54
C GLY A 195 39.09 10.79 15.43
N VAL A 196 39.41 9.56 15.82
CA VAL A 196 38.51 8.41 15.70
C VAL A 196 37.63 8.29 16.94
N ASN A 197 36.31 8.20 16.71
CA ASN A 197 35.29 8.02 17.74
C ASN A 197 34.67 6.65 17.59
N ARG A 198 34.58 5.91 18.69
CA ARG A 198 34.07 4.54 18.70
C ARG A 198 32.58 4.54 18.91
N VAL A 199 31.84 3.74 18.15
CA VAL A 199 30.40 3.56 18.29
C VAL A 199 30.12 2.09 18.57
N MET A 200 29.34 1.82 19.60
CA MET A 200 28.78 0.51 19.89
C MET A 200 27.27 0.59 19.84
N VAL A 201 26.63 -0.32 19.12
CA VAL A 201 25.18 -0.50 19.11
C VAL A 201 24.89 -1.91 19.59
N LYS A 202 24.01 -2.04 20.58
CA LYS A 202 23.45 -3.31 21.02
C LYS A 202 21.98 -3.33 20.66
N VAL A 203 21.52 -4.39 20.00
CA VAL A 203 20.11 -4.58 19.65
C VAL A 203 19.64 -5.92 20.18
N GLU A 204 18.44 -5.93 20.72
CA GLU A 204 17.75 -7.10 21.22
C GLU A 204 16.57 -7.41 20.30
N ASN A 205 16.41 -8.68 19.92
CA ASN A 205 15.27 -9.19 19.14
C ASN A 205 14.29 -9.95 20.03
N GLY A 206 13.01 -9.73 19.80
CA GLY A 206 11.90 -10.56 20.19
C GLY A 206 11.65 -11.64 19.14
N THR A 207 11.09 -11.26 18.00
CA THR A 207 10.74 -12.15 16.88
C THR A 207 10.75 -11.40 15.55
N GLY A 208 11.13 -12.08 14.46
CA GLY A 208 11.06 -11.52 13.10
C GLY A 208 12.40 -10.95 12.60
N ASP A 209 12.31 -9.93 11.72
CA ASP A 209 13.46 -9.22 11.14
C ASP A 209 14.25 -8.50 12.23
N TRP A 210 15.58 -8.41 12.11
CA TRP A 210 16.39 -7.93 13.22
C TRP A 210 17.63 -7.16 12.82
N GLY A 211 17.73 -5.91 13.29
CA GLY A 211 18.78 -4.98 12.89
C GLY A 211 18.63 -3.58 13.48
N PHE A 212 19.37 -2.64 12.91
CA PHE A 212 19.14 -1.21 13.12
C PHE A 212 19.48 -0.41 11.86
N VAL A 213 19.04 0.85 11.86
CA VAL A 213 19.37 1.86 10.86
C VAL A 213 19.82 3.13 11.57
N TRP A 214 20.85 3.78 11.05
CA TRP A 214 21.46 4.96 11.66
C TRP A 214 21.85 5.96 10.57
N ASP A 215 21.52 7.24 10.75
CA ASP A 215 22.07 8.32 9.90
C ASP A 215 22.56 9.51 10.75
N LEU A 216 23.52 10.27 10.21
CA LEU A 216 24.09 11.47 10.84
C LEU A 216 23.65 12.71 10.08
N MET A 217 23.36 13.78 10.82
CA MET A 217 22.82 15.00 10.24
C MET A 217 23.16 16.25 11.02
N THR A 218 22.94 17.40 10.39
CA THR A 218 22.97 18.69 11.06
C THR A 218 21.77 18.84 11.98
N ARG A 219 21.85 19.75 12.96
CA ARG A 219 20.73 20.10 13.84
C ARG A 219 19.48 20.46 13.04
N GLY A 220 19.62 21.32 12.03
CA GLY A 220 18.50 21.80 11.22
C GLY A 220 17.81 20.69 10.44
N GLU A 221 18.56 19.71 9.93
CA GLU A 221 18.02 18.53 9.26
C GLU A 221 17.27 17.60 10.22
N GLN A 222 17.81 17.36 11.42
CA GLN A 222 17.15 16.55 12.44
C GLN A 222 15.85 17.21 12.90
N GLU A 223 15.88 18.51 13.17
CA GLU A 223 14.69 19.28 13.53
C GLU A 223 13.67 19.29 12.38
N ALA A 224 14.10 19.39 11.13
CA ALA A 224 13.21 19.30 9.97
C ALA A 224 12.59 17.92 9.80
N MET A 225 13.36 16.84 10.03
CA MET A 225 12.84 15.47 10.04
C MET A 225 11.81 15.26 11.15
N HIS A 226 12.12 15.73 12.37
CA HIS A 226 11.19 15.65 13.49
C HIS A 226 9.89 16.41 13.20
N ARG A 227 9.97 17.64 12.64
CA ARG A 227 8.80 18.39 12.20
C ARG A 227 7.97 17.63 11.15
N ARG A 228 8.62 16.97 10.17
CA ARG A 228 7.93 16.14 9.17
C ARG A 228 7.20 14.95 9.81
N GLN A 229 7.82 14.28 10.79
CA GLN A 229 7.20 13.17 11.51
C GLN A 229 6.03 13.63 12.40
N GLN A 230 6.16 14.76 13.09
CA GLN A 230 5.07 15.32 13.89
C GLN A 230 3.88 15.72 13.01
N LEU A 231 4.12 16.35 11.85
CA LEU A 231 3.08 16.63 10.87
C LEU A 231 2.41 15.35 10.39
N LYS A 232 3.20 14.31 10.09
CA LYS A 232 2.69 12.99 9.72
C LYS A 232 1.71 12.45 10.76
N VAL A 233 2.12 12.40 12.02
CA VAL A 233 1.29 11.92 13.13
C VAL A 233 0.04 12.77 13.29
N LYS A 234 0.13 14.10 13.19
CA LYS A 234 -1.04 14.99 13.27
C LYS A 234 -2.05 14.71 12.15
N VAL A 235 -1.60 14.61 10.90
CA VAL A 235 -2.49 14.33 9.76
C VAL A 235 -3.09 12.93 9.88
N GLU A 236 -2.34 11.92 10.33
CA GLU A 236 -2.86 10.58 10.57
C GLU A 236 -3.92 10.55 11.67
N ARG A 237 -3.68 11.25 12.80
CA ARG A 237 -4.68 11.40 13.85
C ARG A 237 -5.93 12.09 13.33
N LEU A 238 -5.76 13.21 12.64
CA LEU A 238 -6.86 13.97 12.03
C LEU A 238 -7.65 13.07 11.07
N ALA A 239 -7.00 12.32 10.20
CA ALA A 239 -7.65 11.42 9.24
C ALA A 239 -8.59 10.42 9.93
N GLY A 240 -8.21 9.91 11.11
CA GLY A 240 -9.01 9.02 11.94
C GLY A 240 -10.16 9.70 12.70
N MET A 241 -10.20 11.03 12.79
CA MET A 241 -11.29 11.76 13.44
C MET A 241 -12.49 11.94 12.50
N ARG A 242 -13.69 11.73 13.03
CA ARG A 242 -14.94 11.92 12.28
C ARG A 242 -15.55 13.28 12.60
N VAL A 243 -16.14 13.88 11.57
CA VAL A 243 -17.07 14.99 11.73
C VAL A 243 -18.49 14.42 11.65
N VAL A 244 -19.32 14.78 12.62
CA VAL A 244 -20.66 14.22 12.86
C VAL A 244 -21.67 15.35 13.12
N GLY A 245 -22.96 15.07 12.94
CA GLY A 245 -24.02 15.96 13.43
C GLY A 245 -24.00 16.04 14.96
N LEU A 246 -23.93 17.25 15.51
CA LEU A 246 -23.97 17.52 16.94
C LEU A 246 -25.40 17.43 17.49
N GLY A 247 -25.52 17.09 18.78
CA GLY A 247 -26.81 16.99 19.48
C GLY A 247 -27.54 15.66 19.32
N ASP A 248 -27.04 14.76 18.46
CA ASP A 248 -27.54 13.40 18.26
C ASP A 248 -26.42 12.36 18.50
N GLU A 249 -26.78 11.14 18.88
CA GLU A 249 -25.83 10.03 19.10
C GLU A 249 -25.98 8.92 18.05
N GLY A 250 -24.95 8.10 17.85
CA GLY A 250 -25.15 6.85 17.12
C GLY A 250 -25.47 7.04 15.64
N ALA A 251 -26.45 6.28 15.14
CA ALA A 251 -26.88 6.33 13.73
C ALA A 251 -27.52 7.67 13.34
N TYR A 252 -28.03 8.45 14.31
CA TYR A 252 -28.77 9.69 14.07
C TYR A 252 -27.89 10.82 13.50
N GLN A 253 -26.58 10.76 13.74
CA GLN A 253 -25.60 11.79 13.39
C GLN A 253 -25.40 12.07 11.89
N PHE A 254 -25.92 11.19 11.02
CA PHE A 254 -25.82 11.31 9.56
C PHE A 254 -27.20 11.47 8.89
N HIS A 255 -28.21 11.87 9.66
CA HIS A 255 -29.55 12.15 9.14
C HIS A 255 -29.83 13.65 9.10
N VAL A 256 -30.76 14.03 8.24
CA VAL A 256 -31.29 15.37 8.11
C VAL A 256 -32.78 15.31 8.46
N GLY A 257 -33.19 16.08 9.47
CA GLY A 257 -34.57 16.14 9.96
C GLY A 257 -34.97 17.58 10.31
N ASP A 258 -36.27 17.81 10.50
CA ASP A 258 -36.85 19.05 11.04
C ASP A 258 -36.51 20.34 10.26
N GLY A 259 -36.36 20.23 8.93
CA GLY A 259 -36.26 21.39 8.03
C GLY A 259 -34.96 22.20 8.09
N ALA A 260 -33.94 21.75 8.82
CA ALA A 260 -32.61 22.35 8.89
C ALA A 260 -31.51 21.29 8.79
N PHE A 261 -30.33 21.68 8.30
CA PHE A 261 -29.16 20.81 8.36
C PHE A 261 -28.59 20.76 9.78
N PRO A 262 -28.08 19.60 10.24
CA PRO A 262 -27.47 19.51 11.56
C PRO A 262 -26.20 20.38 11.63
N GLU A 263 -25.96 20.96 12.80
CA GLU A 263 -24.66 21.56 13.11
C GLU A 263 -23.60 20.44 13.13
N LEU A 264 -22.46 20.66 12.48
CA LEU A 264 -21.41 19.65 12.38
C LEU A 264 -20.21 19.99 13.26
N GLY A 265 -19.63 18.97 13.91
CA GLY A 265 -18.44 19.09 14.74
C GLY A 265 -17.65 17.78 14.80
N PHE A 266 -16.43 17.82 15.34
CA PHE A 266 -15.67 16.60 15.55
C PHE A 266 -16.30 15.75 16.67
N GLU A 267 -16.38 14.43 16.45
CA GLU A 267 -16.90 13.48 17.45
C GLU A 267 -16.11 13.55 18.77
N ASN A 268 -14.81 13.86 18.70
CA ASN A 268 -13.97 14.13 19.85
C ASN A 268 -13.33 15.53 19.70
N GLU A 269 -14.06 16.54 20.16
CA GLU A 269 -13.65 17.94 20.10
C GLU A 269 -12.34 18.21 20.84
N THR A 270 -12.13 17.60 22.02
CA THR A 270 -10.89 17.76 22.79
C THR A 270 -9.68 17.29 21.99
N MET A 271 -9.77 16.09 21.38
CA MET A 271 -8.69 15.55 20.58
C MET A 271 -8.48 16.37 19.28
N ALA A 272 -9.57 16.89 18.69
CA ALA A 272 -9.46 17.79 17.56
C ALA A 272 -8.74 19.10 17.92
N ALA A 273 -9.06 19.71 19.07
CA ALA A 273 -8.38 20.89 19.57
C ALA A 273 -6.90 20.62 19.91
N GLU A 274 -6.57 19.46 20.47
CA GLU A 274 -5.17 19.05 20.71
C GLU A 274 -4.35 18.93 19.41
N VAL A 275 -4.98 18.48 18.32
CA VAL A 275 -4.30 18.26 17.03
C VAL A 275 -4.26 19.53 16.16
N LEU A 276 -5.36 20.27 16.12
CA LEU A 276 -5.56 21.40 15.21
C LEU A 276 -5.30 22.77 15.85
N GLY A 277 -5.32 22.87 17.18
CA GLY A 277 -5.39 24.16 17.87
C GLY A 277 -6.75 24.82 17.64
N ASP A 278 -6.76 26.13 17.41
CA ASP A 278 -7.97 26.83 16.97
C ASP A 278 -8.34 26.39 15.55
N TYR A 279 -9.59 25.99 15.36
CA TYR A 279 -10.07 25.53 14.07
C TYR A 279 -11.50 25.99 13.79
N ALA A 280 -11.85 26.05 12.51
CA ALA A 280 -13.20 26.30 12.03
C ALA A 280 -13.63 25.24 11.02
N LEU A 281 -14.92 24.94 10.99
CA LEU A 281 -15.53 24.08 9.97
C LEU A 281 -16.36 24.95 9.02
N ARG A 282 -16.05 24.88 7.72
CA ARG A 282 -16.92 25.44 6.68
C ARG A 282 -17.64 24.30 5.98
N VAL A 283 -18.97 24.32 6.02
CA VAL A 283 -19.80 23.25 5.47
C VAL A 283 -20.60 23.77 4.28
N ARG A 284 -20.60 22.99 3.20
CA ARG A 284 -21.46 23.17 2.02
C ARG A 284 -22.32 21.93 1.85
N TRP A 285 -23.60 22.13 1.58
CA TRP A 285 -24.58 21.05 1.47
C TRP A 285 -25.09 20.90 0.05
N PHE A 286 -25.34 19.66 -0.34
CA PHE A 286 -25.74 19.29 -1.69
C PHE A 286 -26.94 18.35 -1.66
N ASP A 287 -27.94 18.59 -2.52
CA ASP A 287 -29.14 17.76 -2.67
C ASP A 287 -28.87 16.45 -3.43
N GLY A 288 -29.92 15.66 -3.70
CA GLY A 288 -29.81 14.38 -4.40
C GLY A 288 -29.32 14.44 -5.85
N GLU A 289 -29.39 15.62 -6.48
CA GLU A 289 -28.86 15.94 -7.82
C GLU A 289 -27.51 16.68 -7.75
N ALA A 290 -26.93 16.70 -6.55
CA ALA A 290 -25.70 17.38 -6.19
C ALA A 290 -25.76 18.91 -6.40
N ASN A 291 -26.94 19.55 -6.39
CA ASN A 291 -27.02 21.01 -6.39
C ASN A 291 -26.75 21.55 -4.99
N GLU A 292 -26.01 22.64 -4.88
CA GLU A 292 -25.74 23.27 -3.59
C GLU A 292 -27.02 23.88 -3.03
N VAL A 293 -27.33 23.59 -1.76
CA VAL A 293 -28.57 23.99 -1.08
C VAL A 293 -28.26 24.51 0.32
N GLU A 294 -28.97 25.55 0.76
CA GLU A 294 -28.80 26.13 2.09
C GLU A 294 -29.69 25.47 3.15
N LYS A 295 -30.69 24.70 2.72
CA LYS A 295 -31.65 23.99 3.58
C LYS A 295 -32.08 22.67 2.96
N PRO A 296 -32.55 21.69 3.76
CA PRO A 296 -33.09 20.45 3.24
C PRO A 296 -34.29 20.69 2.32
N VAL A 297 -34.40 19.92 1.24
CA VAL A 297 -35.44 20.04 0.19
C VAL A 297 -36.42 18.86 0.15
N GLY A 298 -36.30 17.92 1.08
CA GLY A 298 -37.18 16.74 1.20
C GLY A 298 -36.44 15.46 1.60
N VAL A 299 -37.13 14.33 1.46
CA VAL A 299 -36.59 12.98 1.72
C VAL A 299 -35.55 12.60 0.66
N GLY A 300 -34.52 11.88 1.06
CA GLY A 300 -33.53 11.33 0.14
C GLY A 300 -32.09 11.66 0.52
N ARG A 301 -31.16 11.45 -0.41
CA ARG A 301 -29.72 11.64 -0.14
C ARG A 301 -29.29 13.10 -0.17
N TYR A 302 -28.35 13.41 0.70
CA TYR A 302 -27.61 14.67 0.75
C TYR A 302 -26.10 14.40 0.85
N GLY A 303 -25.31 15.38 0.42
CA GLY A 303 -23.86 15.38 0.56
C GLY A 303 -23.43 16.61 1.34
N ALA A 304 -22.57 16.44 2.34
CA ALA A 304 -21.89 17.54 3.01
C ALA A 304 -20.42 17.55 2.57
N VAL A 305 -19.92 18.70 2.13
CA VAL A 305 -18.48 18.94 1.94
C VAL A 305 -18.00 19.89 3.03
N ILE A 306 -16.99 19.44 3.77
CA ILE A 306 -16.53 20.06 5.02
C ILE A 306 -15.07 20.44 4.85
N GLU A 307 -14.79 21.73 4.81
CA GLU A 307 -13.43 22.25 4.91
C GLU A 307 -13.09 22.43 6.38
N VAL A 308 -12.09 21.68 6.86
CA VAL A 308 -11.48 21.90 8.18
C VAL A 308 -10.37 22.92 7.99
N LEU A 309 -10.45 24.04 8.70
CA LEU A 309 -9.52 25.16 8.61
C LEU A 309 -8.81 25.35 9.94
N SER A 310 -7.49 25.15 9.97
CA SER A 310 -6.61 25.58 11.07
C SER A 310 -5.36 26.26 10.51
N ASP A 311 -4.55 26.85 11.40
CA ASP A 311 -3.31 27.54 11.01
C ASP A 311 -2.26 26.60 10.40
N GLU A 312 -2.24 25.33 10.82
CA GLU A 312 -1.22 24.36 10.41
C GLU A 312 -1.71 23.35 9.36
N VAL A 313 -3.00 23.00 9.37
CA VAL A 313 -3.55 21.94 8.52
C VAL A 313 -4.90 22.36 7.96
N SER A 314 -5.07 22.21 6.65
CA SER A 314 -6.38 22.27 6.01
C SER A 314 -6.67 20.98 5.27
N VAL A 315 -7.82 20.37 5.58
CA VAL A 315 -8.27 19.12 4.94
C VAL A 315 -9.74 19.24 4.56
N THR A 316 -10.08 18.79 3.35
CA THR A 316 -11.47 18.70 2.91
C THR A 316 -11.98 17.29 3.15
N ARG A 317 -13.23 17.17 3.59
CA ARG A 317 -13.93 15.90 3.78
C ARG A 317 -15.28 15.96 3.10
N GLY A 318 -15.82 14.78 2.76
CA GLY A 318 -17.19 14.67 2.32
C GLY A 318 -17.91 13.50 2.98
N TYR A 319 -19.17 13.72 3.33
CA TYR A 319 -20.00 12.74 4.01
C TYR A 319 -21.37 12.64 3.34
N PRO A 320 -21.92 11.42 3.15
CA PRO A 320 -23.31 11.22 2.80
C PRO A 320 -24.19 11.43 4.02
N PHE A 321 -25.33 12.07 3.80
CA PHE A 321 -26.41 12.24 4.75
C PHE A 321 -27.72 11.75 4.13
N TYR A 322 -28.70 11.42 4.97
CA TYR A 322 -30.03 11.02 4.51
C TYR A 322 -31.13 11.84 5.17
N GLY A 323 -31.93 12.52 4.35
CA GLY A 323 -33.12 13.25 4.76
C GLY A 323 -34.28 12.30 4.99
N LEU A 324 -34.86 12.41 6.18
CA LEU A 324 -35.98 11.59 6.62
C LEU A 324 -37.32 12.30 6.36
N PRO A 325 -38.44 11.54 6.28
CA PRO A 325 -39.77 12.13 6.24
C PRO A 325 -40.08 12.99 7.48
N ASP A 326 -40.89 14.03 7.31
CA ASP A 326 -41.37 14.85 8.44
C ASP A 326 -42.15 13.98 9.45
N GLY A 327 -41.93 14.23 10.75
CA GLY A 327 -42.61 13.50 11.82
C GLY A 327 -42.12 12.06 12.03
N TYR A 328 -40.98 11.70 11.44
CA TYR A 328 -40.30 10.42 11.62
C TYR A 328 -40.00 10.10 13.11
N GLU A 329 -40.15 8.82 13.51
CA GLU A 329 -39.92 8.37 14.89
C GLU A 329 -38.47 7.89 15.13
N LYS A 330 -37.68 8.70 15.87
CA LYS A 330 -36.26 8.42 16.23
C LYS A 330 -36.01 6.97 16.70
N ALA A 331 -36.86 6.40 17.55
CA ALA A 331 -36.67 5.04 18.05
C ALA A 331 -36.64 3.96 16.95
N GLY A 332 -37.39 4.15 15.85
CA GLY A 332 -37.49 3.18 14.76
C GLY A 332 -36.22 3.05 13.90
N LEU A 333 -35.32 4.04 13.87
CA LEU A 333 -34.13 3.99 12.99
C LEU A 333 -33.09 2.97 13.43
N LEU A 334 -33.16 2.48 14.66
CA LEU A 334 -32.24 1.47 15.18
C LEU A 334 -32.67 0.03 14.85
N GLY A 335 -33.84 -0.16 14.23
CA GLY A 335 -34.36 -1.46 13.82
C GLY A 335 -33.55 -2.14 12.70
N GLU A 336 -33.96 -3.38 12.42
CA GLU A 336 -33.54 -4.14 11.24
C GLU A 336 -34.05 -3.46 9.96
N ILE A 337 -33.29 -3.54 8.87
CA ILE A 337 -33.69 -2.98 7.58
C ILE A 337 -34.64 -3.98 6.93
N ASP A 338 -35.94 -3.84 7.22
CA ASP A 338 -37.05 -4.58 6.62
C ASP A 338 -37.99 -3.66 5.82
N GLY A 339 -39.08 -4.22 5.30
CA GLY A 339 -40.00 -3.48 4.44
C GLY A 339 -40.71 -2.32 5.14
N ASP A 340 -41.02 -2.48 6.42
CA ASP A 340 -41.71 -1.46 7.21
C ASP A 340 -40.72 -0.35 7.61
N TYR A 341 -39.48 -0.72 7.92
CA TYR A 341 -38.37 0.21 8.11
C TYR A 341 -38.15 1.08 6.88
N LEU A 342 -38.11 0.49 5.68
CA LEU A 342 -37.91 1.24 4.43
C LEU A 342 -39.03 2.26 4.21
N GLU A 343 -40.28 1.87 4.39
CA GLU A 343 -41.40 2.81 4.23
C GLU A 343 -41.35 3.94 5.25
N MET A 344 -41.00 3.65 6.51
CA MET A 344 -40.84 4.66 7.56
C MET A 344 -39.78 5.71 7.19
N VAL A 345 -38.72 5.33 6.49
CA VAL A 345 -37.67 6.25 6.03
C VAL A 345 -37.90 6.79 4.61
N GLY A 346 -39.10 6.55 4.04
CA GLY A 346 -39.52 7.07 2.75
C GLY A 346 -38.99 6.33 1.53
N ILE A 347 -38.62 5.06 1.69
CA ILE A 347 -38.15 4.17 0.62
C ILE A 347 -39.22 3.13 0.31
N ASP A 348 -39.46 2.86 -0.97
CA ASP A 348 -40.43 1.86 -1.40
C ASP A 348 -39.99 0.44 -0.97
N ARG A 349 -40.86 -0.30 -0.27
CA ARG A 349 -40.56 -1.66 0.19
C ARG A 349 -40.24 -2.63 -0.95
N ALA A 350 -40.68 -2.33 -2.19
CA ALA A 350 -40.36 -3.13 -3.37
C ALA A 350 -38.85 -3.20 -3.68
N VAL A 351 -38.05 -2.27 -3.14
CA VAL A 351 -36.59 -2.30 -3.32
C VAL A 351 -35.95 -3.52 -2.63
N LEU A 352 -36.55 -4.06 -1.56
CA LEU A 352 -36.01 -5.26 -0.89
C LEU A 352 -36.16 -6.54 -1.72
N THR A 353 -37.12 -6.58 -2.63
CA THR A 353 -37.29 -7.71 -3.55
C THR A 353 -36.45 -7.57 -4.80
N ASP A 354 -35.72 -6.46 -4.96
CA ASP A 354 -34.78 -6.24 -6.05
C ASP A 354 -33.41 -6.83 -5.69
N GLY A 355 -33.12 -8.02 -6.22
CA GLY A 355 -31.89 -8.76 -5.90
C GLY A 355 -30.60 -8.00 -6.26
N GLU A 356 -30.62 -7.13 -7.28
CA GLU A 356 -29.47 -6.31 -7.67
C GLU A 356 -29.20 -5.21 -6.63
N ALA A 357 -30.27 -4.58 -6.13
CA ALA A 357 -30.18 -3.58 -5.07
C ALA A 357 -29.60 -4.20 -3.79
N MET A 358 -30.14 -5.35 -3.39
CA MET A 358 -29.74 -6.06 -2.17
C MET A 358 -28.31 -6.61 -2.25
N MET A 359 -27.88 -7.10 -3.42
CA MET A 359 -26.48 -7.50 -3.64
C MET A 359 -25.51 -6.34 -3.38
N GLY A 360 -25.85 -5.13 -3.85
CA GLY A 360 -25.06 -3.92 -3.59
C GLY A 360 -25.00 -3.56 -2.10
N VAL A 361 -26.12 -3.71 -1.38
CA VAL A 361 -26.18 -3.46 0.07
C VAL A 361 -25.29 -4.43 0.83
N GLU A 362 -25.36 -5.73 0.54
CA GLU A 362 -24.49 -6.73 1.16
C GLU A 362 -23.01 -6.44 0.93
N GLN A 363 -22.63 -5.97 -0.26
CA GLN A 363 -21.25 -5.61 -0.58
C GLN A 363 -20.76 -4.42 0.25
N VAL A 364 -21.57 -3.37 0.39
CA VAL A 364 -21.25 -2.22 1.26
C VAL A 364 -21.06 -2.68 2.70
N TRP A 365 -21.93 -3.56 3.19
CA TRP A 365 -21.83 -4.08 4.56
C TRP A 365 -20.59 -4.94 4.81
N ARG A 366 -20.23 -5.85 3.89
CA ARG A 366 -19.09 -6.77 4.07
C ARG A 366 -17.72 -6.08 4.07
N GLN A 367 -17.58 -4.89 3.49
CA GLN A 367 -16.26 -4.34 3.17
C GLN A 367 -15.86 -3.09 3.95
N GLU A 368 -16.81 -2.31 4.44
CA GLU A 368 -16.51 -1.10 5.20
C GLU A 368 -16.24 -1.38 6.69
N ASP A 369 -16.07 -2.66 7.09
CA ASP A 369 -15.85 -3.13 8.48
C ASP A 369 -14.62 -2.59 9.22
N LEU A 370 -13.76 -1.85 8.52
CA LEU A 370 -12.60 -1.21 9.12
C LEU A 370 -12.80 0.28 9.46
N VAL A 371 -13.86 0.96 9.01
CA VAL A 371 -14.14 2.37 9.37
C VAL A 371 -15.65 2.65 9.48
N ALA A 372 -16.10 3.06 10.67
CA ALA A 372 -17.39 3.69 10.98
C ALA A 372 -18.70 2.90 10.72
N LYS A 373 -19.34 2.42 11.80
CA LYS A 373 -20.62 1.68 11.75
C LYS A 373 -21.88 2.56 11.46
N GLN A 374 -21.77 3.89 11.36
CA GLN A 374 -22.94 4.81 11.38
C GLN A 374 -23.19 5.54 10.05
N GLN A 375 -22.15 6.10 9.41
CA GLN A 375 -22.23 6.74 8.08
C GLN A 375 -22.77 5.79 6.99
N ARG A 376 -22.53 4.48 7.16
CA ARG A 376 -23.02 3.44 6.23
C ARG A 376 -24.53 3.49 6.03
N ARG A 377 -25.29 3.76 7.09
CA ARG A 377 -26.77 3.79 7.00
C ARG A 377 -27.21 4.90 6.04
N ALA A 378 -26.73 6.13 6.23
CA ALA A 378 -27.07 7.23 5.33
C ALA A 378 -26.68 6.96 3.86
N ARG A 379 -25.51 6.36 3.63
CA ARG A 379 -25.07 5.94 2.29
C ARG A 379 -26.02 4.92 1.66
N VAL A 380 -26.35 3.85 2.40
CA VAL A 380 -27.24 2.77 1.93
C VAL A 380 -28.66 3.28 1.68
N LEU A 381 -29.23 4.02 2.63
CA LEU A 381 -30.58 4.59 2.48
C LEU A 381 -30.64 5.56 1.30
N GLY A 382 -29.65 6.43 1.15
CA GLY A 382 -29.56 7.34 0.02
C GLY A 382 -29.50 6.62 -1.33
N ALA A 383 -28.79 5.50 -1.41
CA ALA A 383 -28.70 4.68 -2.61
C ALA A 383 -29.98 3.91 -2.91
N LEU A 384 -30.61 3.30 -1.89
CA LEU A 384 -31.87 2.56 -2.02
C LEU A 384 -33.03 3.50 -2.41
N HIS A 385 -33.09 4.69 -1.81
CA HIS A 385 -34.05 5.72 -2.20
C HIS A 385 -33.89 6.08 -3.68
N ALA A 386 -32.67 6.39 -4.09
CA ALA A 386 -32.38 6.71 -5.49
C ALA A 386 -32.67 5.56 -6.46
N TRP A 387 -32.41 4.32 -6.03
CA TRP A 387 -32.75 3.12 -6.78
C TRP A 387 -34.25 3.03 -7.03
N GLY A 388 -35.05 3.15 -5.97
CA GLY A 388 -36.50 3.14 -6.05
C GLY A 388 -37.04 4.21 -6.99
N GLU A 389 -36.53 5.44 -6.89
CA GLU A 389 -36.94 6.55 -7.75
C GLU A 389 -36.58 6.30 -9.23
N GLN A 390 -35.39 5.77 -9.53
CA GLN A 390 -35.00 5.43 -10.90
C GLN A 390 -35.84 4.28 -11.49
N ARG A 391 -36.16 3.26 -10.68
CA ARG A 391 -37.06 2.17 -11.08
C ARG A 391 -38.46 2.71 -11.41
N LYS A 392 -39.03 3.58 -10.57
CA LYS A 392 -40.33 4.23 -10.84
C LYS A 392 -40.31 5.08 -12.10
N ALA A 393 -39.19 5.75 -12.39
CA ALA A 393 -39.01 6.55 -13.59
C ALA A 393 -38.78 5.73 -14.88
N GLY A 394 -38.64 4.41 -14.79
CA GLY A 394 -38.39 3.54 -15.93
C GLY A 394 -37.01 3.76 -16.58
N ALA A 395 -36.00 4.11 -15.79
CA ALA A 395 -34.64 4.34 -16.28
C ALA A 395 -34.04 3.06 -16.89
N GLU A 396 -33.23 3.21 -17.95
CA GLU A 396 -32.43 2.09 -18.49
C GLU A 396 -31.44 1.57 -17.45
N TRP A 397 -31.25 0.26 -17.46
CA TRP A 397 -30.50 -0.44 -16.42
C TRP A 397 -29.36 -1.26 -17.00
N GLU A 398 -28.25 -1.28 -16.27
CA GLU A 398 -27.08 -2.09 -16.58
C GLU A 398 -27.01 -3.19 -15.52
N GLU A 399 -26.82 -4.45 -15.92
CA GLU A 399 -26.85 -5.61 -15.00
C GLU A 399 -25.81 -5.52 -13.87
N TRP A 400 -24.70 -4.81 -14.09
CA TRP A 400 -23.64 -4.60 -13.10
C TRP A 400 -23.88 -3.39 -12.18
N LEU A 401 -24.92 -2.58 -12.43
CA LEU A 401 -25.22 -1.41 -11.62
C LEU A 401 -25.78 -1.84 -10.25
N ASN A 402 -25.22 -1.29 -9.18
CA ASN A 402 -25.61 -1.58 -7.81
C ASN A 402 -25.61 -0.30 -6.94
N THR A 403 -26.17 -0.38 -5.72
CA THR A 403 -26.29 0.75 -4.78
C THR A 403 -24.95 1.37 -4.37
N ARG A 404 -23.87 0.58 -4.37
CA ARG A 404 -22.51 1.08 -4.11
C ARG A 404 -22.06 2.03 -5.20
N ILE A 405 -22.13 1.60 -6.47
CA ILE A 405 -21.76 2.41 -7.63
C ILE A 405 -22.57 3.70 -7.66
N MET A 406 -23.89 3.62 -7.45
CA MET A 406 -24.76 4.79 -7.40
C MET A 406 -24.37 5.79 -6.29
N SER A 407 -23.91 5.28 -5.14
CA SER A 407 -23.41 6.13 -4.06
C SER A 407 -22.10 6.81 -4.44
N SER A 408 -21.15 6.05 -4.98
CA SER A 408 -19.84 6.56 -5.38
C SER A 408 -19.98 7.62 -6.49
N ASP A 409 -20.83 7.38 -7.49
CA ASP A 409 -21.14 8.36 -8.54
C ASP A 409 -21.75 9.65 -7.98
N TYR A 410 -22.68 9.53 -7.04
CA TYR A 410 -23.29 10.69 -6.40
C TYR A 410 -22.25 11.53 -5.65
N LEU A 411 -21.43 10.90 -4.80
CA LEU A 411 -20.42 11.60 -4.01
C LEU A 411 -19.32 12.19 -4.91
N LEU A 412 -18.96 11.52 -6.01
CA LEU A 412 -18.05 12.10 -6.99
C LEU A 412 -18.64 13.34 -7.67
N LYS A 413 -19.93 13.32 -8.05
CA LYS A 413 -20.60 14.51 -8.60
C LYS A 413 -20.59 15.67 -7.60
N VAL A 414 -20.87 15.40 -6.33
CA VAL A 414 -20.78 16.39 -5.24
C VAL A 414 -19.36 16.95 -5.15
N LYS A 415 -18.34 16.08 -5.14
CA LYS A 415 -16.94 16.49 -5.12
C LYS A 415 -16.58 17.39 -6.29
N LEU A 416 -16.87 16.97 -7.52
CA LEU A 416 -16.51 17.72 -8.73
C LEU A 416 -17.14 19.13 -8.71
N LYS A 417 -18.42 19.23 -8.34
CA LYS A 417 -19.10 20.52 -8.16
C LYS A 417 -18.47 21.35 -7.04
N ALA A 418 -18.15 20.74 -5.90
CA ALA A 418 -17.53 21.44 -4.77
C ALA A 418 -16.14 21.97 -5.11
N ASP A 419 -15.35 21.20 -5.87
CA ASP A 419 -14.00 21.56 -6.32
C ASP A 419 -14.00 22.54 -7.51
N GLY A 420 -15.18 22.87 -8.06
CA GLY A 420 -15.32 23.75 -9.24
C GLY A 420 -14.81 23.09 -10.53
N ILE A 421 -14.77 21.76 -10.56
CA ILE A 421 -14.34 20.99 -11.71
C ILE A 421 -15.57 20.71 -12.56
N GLU A 422 -15.69 21.42 -13.69
CA GLU A 422 -16.69 21.05 -14.69
C GLU A 422 -16.34 19.66 -15.22
N ALA A 423 -17.21 18.68 -14.94
CA ALA A 423 -17.16 17.40 -15.62
C ALA A 423 -17.18 17.70 -17.13
N LYS A 424 -16.22 17.19 -17.90
CA LYS A 424 -16.17 17.40 -19.35
C LYS A 424 -17.11 16.37 -19.99
N PRO A 425 -18.37 16.73 -20.35
CA PRO A 425 -19.38 15.76 -20.82
C PRO A 425 -18.97 15.01 -22.11
N ASN A 426 -17.93 15.47 -22.80
CA ASN A 426 -17.44 14.93 -24.06
C ASN A 426 -16.25 13.97 -23.93
N ARG A 427 -15.73 13.68 -22.73
CA ARG A 427 -14.89 12.48 -22.51
C ARG A 427 -15.81 11.32 -22.16
N ARG A 428 -16.61 10.86 -23.13
CA ARG A 428 -17.39 9.64 -22.96
C ARG A 428 -16.42 8.53 -22.55
N ILE A 429 -16.83 7.74 -21.57
CA ILE A 429 -16.14 6.50 -21.22
C ILE A 429 -16.53 5.51 -22.31
N GLU A 430 -15.90 5.69 -23.47
CA GLU A 430 -16.11 4.82 -24.62
C GLU A 430 -15.53 3.45 -24.28
N GLY A 431 -16.25 2.39 -24.65
CA GLY A 431 -15.71 1.04 -24.54
C GLY A 431 -14.49 0.84 -25.45
N PRO A 432 -13.88 -0.35 -25.42
CA PRO A 432 -12.81 -0.70 -26.35
C PRO A 432 -13.26 -0.51 -27.80
N ARG A 433 -12.31 -0.16 -28.67
CA ARG A 433 -12.58 0.02 -30.10
C ARG A 433 -12.98 -1.32 -30.72
N VAL A 434 -14.03 -1.32 -31.52
CA VAL A 434 -14.36 -2.45 -32.39
C VAL A 434 -13.44 -2.42 -33.61
N ILE A 435 -12.68 -3.49 -33.83
CA ILE A 435 -11.75 -3.58 -34.97
C ILE A 435 -12.49 -3.87 -36.28
N GLY A 436 -11.97 -3.35 -37.38
CA GLY A 436 -12.55 -3.53 -38.72
C GLY A 436 -12.45 -4.98 -39.22
N ALA A 437 -13.15 -5.28 -40.33
CA ALA A 437 -13.10 -6.61 -40.94
C ALA A 437 -11.70 -7.01 -41.43
N ASP A 438 -10.85 -6.03 -41.75
CA ASP A 438 -9.51 -6.23 -42.29
C ASP A 438 -8.42 -6.34 -41.20
N GLU A 439 -8.78 -6.17 -39.92
CA GLU A 439 -7.85 -6.27 -38.79
C GLU A 439 -7.92 -7.64 -38.12
N GLU A 440 -6.76 -8.18 -37.74
CA GLU A 440 -6.66 -9.45 -37.03
C GLU A 440 -7.32 -9.40 -35.65
N ARG A 441 -8.27 -10.32 -35.44
CA ARG A 441 -9.04 -10.50 -34.21
C ARG A 441 -8.20 -11.13 -33.11
N GLY A 442 -8.45 -10.72 -31.86
CA GLY A 442 -7.87 -11.37 -30.70
C GLY A 442 -8.49 -12.75 -30.48
N MET A 443 -7.70 -13.73 -30.06
CA MET A 443 -8.20 -15.05 -29.68
C MET A 443 -9.14 -14.93 -28.47
N MET A 444 -10.33 -15.54 -28.56
CA MET A 444 -11.25 -15.60 -27.42
C MET A 444 -11.05 -16.90 -26.64
N VAL A 445 -11.36 -16.87 -25.34
CA VAL A 445 -11.46 -18.09 -24.55
C VAL A 445 -12.66 -18.91 -25.06
N HIS A 446 -12.44 -20.15 -25.45
CA HIS A 446 -13.47 -21.02 -26.00
C HIS A 446 -13.24 -22.51 -25.68
N GLU A 447 -14.30 -23.30 -25.79
CA GLU A 447 -14.23 -24.76 -25.68
C GLU A 447 -13.48 -25.36 -26.87
N GLY A 448 -12.70 -26.42 -26.63
CA GLY A 448 -11.99 -27.14 -27.67
C GLY A 448 -11.34 -28.43 -27.18
N GLY A 449 -10.53 -29.05 -28.03
CA GLY A 449 -9.84 -30.31 -27.72
C GLY A 449 -8.56 -30.11 -26.91
N LEU A 450 -8.14 -31.12 -26.14
CA LEU A 450 -6.85 -31.07 -25.42
C LEU A 450 -5.66 -30.92 -26.37
N SER A 451 -5.64 -31.65 -27.48
CA SER A 451 -4.59 -31.52 -28.51
C SER A 451 -4.56 -30.14 -29.16
N GLU A 452 -5.71 -29.48 -29.30
CA GLU A 452 -5.82 -28.11 -29.82
C GLU A 452 -5.19 -27.09 -28.86
N ALA A 453 -5.48 -27.23 -27.56
CA ALA A 453 -4.79 -26.51 -26.50
C ALA A 453 -3.29 -26.89 -26.38
N GLY A 454 -2.89 -28.02 -26.99
CA GLY A 454 -1.57 -28.63 -26.90
C GLY A 454 -1.28 -29.21 -25.51
N PHE A 455 -2.28 -29.88 -24.94
CA PHE A 455 -2.14 -30.75 -23.78
C PHE A 455 -2.26 -32.22 -24.21
N LYS A 456 -1.49 -33.09 -23.57
CA LYS A 456 -1.55 -34.55 -23.73
C LYS A 456 -2.88 -35.09 -23.20
N GLU A 457 -3.30 -36.24 -23.73
CA GLU A 457 -4.45 -36.99 -23.20
C GLU A 457 -4.26 -37.31 -21.70
N GLY A 458 -5.35 -37.30 -20.92
CA GLY A 458 -5.31 -37.51 -19.47
C GLY A 458 -5.09 -36.25 -18.63
N PHE A 459 -4.85 -35.08 -19.26
CA PHE A 459 -4.61 -33.83 -18.54
C PHE A 459 -5.78 -33.44 -17.62
N LYS A 460 -7.03 -33.54 -18.10
CA LYS A 460 -8.22 -33.11 -17.35
C LYS A 460 -8.39 -33.91 -16.07
N GLU A 461 -8.16 -35.22 -16.15
CA GLU A 461 -8.27 -36.14 -15.03
C GLU A 461 -7.17 -35.86 -14.00
N ALA A 462 -5.93 -35.72 -14.46
CA ALA A 462 -4.79 -35.46 -13.59
C ALA A 462 -4.90 -34.12 -12.85
N ILE A 463 -5.26 -33.05 -13.55
CA ILE A 463 -5.38 -31.73 -12.92
C ILE A 463 -6.61 -31.64 -12.00
N ALA A 464 -7.70 -32.35 -12.32
CA ALA A 464 -8.87 -32.43 -11.44
C ALA A 464 -8.55 -33.16 -10.14
N GLU A 465 -7.80 -34.26 -10.21
CA GLU A 465 -7.34 -35.00 -9.03
C GLU A 465 -6.45 -34.11 -8.15
N VAL A 466 -5.45 -33.45 -8.73
CA VAL A 466 -4.56 -32.55 -7.97
C VAL A 466 -5.32 -31.38 -7.34
N CYS A 467 -6.26 -30.77 -8.06
CA CYS A 467 -7.07 -29.68 -7.52
C CYS A 467 -8.01 -30.16 -6.41
N GLN A 468 -8.62 -31.35 -6.55
CA GLN A 468 -9.49 -31.89 -5.52
C GLN A 468 -8.70 -32.26 -4.26
N THR A 469 -7.53 -32.90 -4.41
CA THR A 469 -6.61 -33.19 -3.30
C THR A 469 -6.19 -31.91 -2.61
N TRP A 470 -5.80 -30.87 -3.36
CA TRP A 470 -5.47 -29.57 -2.77
C TRP A 470 -6.64 -29.00 -1.97
N SER A 471 -7.85 -29.07 -2.51
CA SER A 471 -9.01 -28.55 -1.80
C SER A 471 -9.30 -29.34 -0.51
N ASP A 472 -9.28 -30.67 -0.57
CA ASP A 472 -9.57 -31.54 0.59
C ASP A 472 -8.49 -31.44 1.68
N GLU A 473 -7.21 -31.47 1.33
CA GLU A 473 -6.09 -31.44 2.29
C GLU A 473 -5.77 -30.02 2.78
N GLY A 474 -5.76 -29.07 1.85
CA GLY A 474 -5.55 -27.65 2.14
C GLY A 474 -6.72 -27.02 2.90
N GLY A 475 -7.92 -27.57 2.76
CA GLY A 475 -9.13 -27.17 3.49
C GLY A 475 -9.81 -25.92 2.94
N GLU A 476 -9.46 -25.48 1.73
CA GLU A 476 -9.98 -24.26 1.11
C GLU A 476 -10.73 -24.56 -0.21
N PRO A 477 -11.90 -23.95 -0.43
CA PRO A 477 -12.59 -24.05 -1.71
C PRO A 477 -12.04 -23.04 -2.73
N PHE A 478 -12.04 -23.39 -4.02
CA PHE A 478 -11.58 -22.49 -5.09
C PHE A 478 -12.17 -22.81 -6.47
N THR A 479 -12.19 -21.81 -7.34
CA THR A 479 -12.40 -21.99 -8.79
C THR A 479 -11.07 -21.88 -9.52
N VAL A 480 -10.90 -22.62 -10.62
CA VAL A 480 -9.65 -22.67 -11.40
C VAL A 480 -9.94 -22.74 -12.89
N MET A 481 -9.05 -22.14 -13.69
CA MET A 481 -9.08 -22.20 -15.15
C MET A 481 -7.66 -22.25 -15.72
N VAL A 482 -7.44 -23.13 -16.69
CA VAL A 482 -6.20 -23.29 -17.45
C VAL A 482 -6.55 -23.19 -18.93
N VAL A 483 -6.10 -22.12 -19.58
CA VAL A 483 -6.38 -21.82 -20.99
C VAL A 483 -5.07 -21.77 -21.75
N ARG A 484 -4.96 -22.47 -22.87
CA ARG A 484 -3.78 -22.38 -23.75
C ARG A 484 -4.21 -22.17 -25.19
N LYS A 485 -3.61 -21.19 -25.86
CA LYS A 485 -3.92 -20.77 -27.24
C LYS A 485 -5.42 -20.43 -27.42
N GLY A 486 -6.06 -19.88 -26.40
CA GLY A 486 -7.50 -19.58 -26.37
C GLY A 486 -8.41 -20.76 -26.03
N VAL A 487 -7.90 -21.99 -25.99
CA VAL A 487 -8.68 -23.20 -25.74
C VAL A 487 -8.66 -23.55 -24.25
N ILE A 488 -9.83 -23.86 -23.70
CA ILE A 488 -9.96 -24.32 -22.30
C ILE A 488 -9.39 -25.73 -22.18
N GLY A 489 -8.19 -25.84 -21.58
CA GLY A 489 -7.60 -27.12 -21.21
C GLY A 489 -8.27 -27.71 -19.98
N TYR A 490 -8.54 -26.87 -18.98
CA TYR A 490 -9.25 -27.25 -17.77
C TYR A 490 -10.04 -26.08 -17.17
N ARG A 491 -11.18 -26.39 -16.56
CA ARG A 491 -11.91 -25.51 -15.64
C ARG A 491 -12.61 -26.35 -14.58
N GLY A 492 -12.72 -25.82 -13.36
CA GLY A 492 -13.40 -26.54 -12.29
C GLY A 492 -13.61 -25.70 -11.04
N ALA A 493 -14.52 -26.16 -10.20
CA ALA A 493 -14.74 -25.68 -8.84
C ALA A 493 -14.48 -26.84 -7.88
N HIS A 494 -13.57 -26.64 -6.93
CA HIS A 494 -13.13 -27.65 -5.97
C HIS A 494 -13.41 -27.17 -4.56
N TYR A 495 -13.96 -28.04 -3.73
CA TYR A 495 -14.29 -27.72 -2.35
C TYR A 495 -14.17 -28.96 -1.45
N PRO A 496 -13.79 -28.78 -0.17
CA PRO A 496 -13.80 -29.87 0.78
C PRO A 496 -15.21 -30.45 0.96
N LYS A 497 -15.32 -31.78 1.18
CA LYS A 497 -16.62 -32.47 1.35
C LYS A 497 -17.55 -31.85 2.40
N ASP A 498 -17.00 -31.32 3.49
CA ASP A 498 -17.76 -30.75 4.61
C ASP A 498 -17.85 -29.22 4.58
N SER A 499 -17.57 -28.60 3.42
CA SER A 499 -17.59 -27.15 3.23
C SER A 499 -18.83 -26.66 2.47
N ARG A 500 -18.96 -25.33 2.33
CA ARG A 500 -19.97 -24.74 1.44
C ARG A 500 -19.70 -25.18 0.00
N VAL A 501 -20.70 -25.80 -0.63
CA VAL A 501 -20.68 -26.10 -2.07
C VAL A 501 -20.48 -24.81 -2.86
N ILE A 502 -19.56 -24.86 -3.81
CA ILE A 502 -19.29 -23.77 -4.75
C ILE A 502 -19.42 -24.25 -6.19
N ASP A 503 -19.54 -23.31 -7.10
CA ASP A 503 -19.55 -23.52 -8.54
C ASP A 503 -18.57 -22.56 -9.25
N GLU A 504 -18.46 -22.66 -10.57
CA GLU A 504 -17.58 -21.80 -11.38
C GLU A 504 -17.94 -20.30 -11.32
N LYS A 505 -19.17 -19.97 -10.90
CA LYS A 505 -19.65 -18.59 -10.73
C LYS A 505 -19.38 -18.05 -9.32
N THR A 506 -18.90 -18.89 -8.42
CA THR A 506 -18.60 -18.48 -7.06
C THR A 506 -17.43 -17.52 -7.04
N ARG A 507 -17.72 -16.28 -6.63
CA ARG A 507 -16.75 -15.19 -6.52
C ARG A 507 -15.90 -15.33 -5.26
N PHE A 508 -14.62 -15.01 -5.39
CA PHE A 508 -13.70 -14.85 -4.27
C PHE A 508 -13.02 -13.48 -4.33
N HIS A 509 -12.65 -12.98 -3.15
CA HIS A 509 -11.80 -11.81 -3.02
C HIS A 509 -10.37 -12.17 -3.46
N VAL A 510 -9.83 -11.44 -4.44
CA VAL A 510 -8.51 -11.76 -5.05
C VAL A 510 -7.40 -10.80 -4.62
N ALA A 511 -7.66 -9.96 -3.61
CA ALA A 511 -6.71 -9.02 -3.04
C ALA A 511 -5.84 -8.34 -4.11
N SER A 512 -4.51 -8.49 -4.02
CA SER A 512 -3.54 -7.73 -4.82
C SER A 512 -3.56 -8.01 -6.33
N ILE A 513 -4.25 -9.05 -6.80
CA ILE A 513 -4.54 -9.22 -8.23
C ILE A 513 -5.27 -8.01 -8.81
N SER A 514 -6.04 -7.30 -7.98
CA SER A 514 -6.72 -6.04 -8.34
C SER A 514 -5.79 -5.03 -9.02
N LYS A 515 -4.50 -5.00 -8.64
CA LYS A 515 -3.51 -4.08 -9.23
C LYS A 515 -3.32 -4.30 -10.73
N LEU A 516 -3.25 -5.56 -11.17
CA LEU A 516 -3.08 -5.91 -12.58
C LEU A 516 -4.36 -5.64 -13.38
N LEU A 517 -5.51 -5.94 -12.76
CA LEU A 517 -6.82 -5.64 -13.36
C LEU A 517 -7.01 -4.13 -13.54
N PHE A 518 -6.68 -3.33 -12.52
CA PHE A 518 -6.67 -1.88 -12.60
C PHE A 518 -5.67 -1.36 -13.65
N SER A 519 -4.46 -1.92 -13.68
CA SER A 519 -3.44 -1.55 -14.65
C SER A 519 -3.92 -1.72 -16.09
N SER A 520 -4.76 -2.73 -16.37
CA SER A 520 -5.35 -2.90 -17.70
C SER A 520 -6.20 -1.70 -18.11
N VAL A 521 -6.96 -1.12 -17.17
CA VAL A 521 -7.76 0.09 -17.42
C VAL A 521 -6.91 1.36 -17.50
N LEU A 522 -5.85 1.45 -16.71
CA LEU A 522 -4.86 2.53 -16.85
C LEU A 522 -4.22 2.49 -18.26
N SER A 523 -3.85 1.31 -18.74
CA SER A 523 -3.31 1.11 -20.09
C SER A 523 -4.28 1.54 -21.18
N MET A 524 -5.58 1.29 -21.03
CA MET A 524 -6.60 1.82 -21.94
C MET A 524 -6.61 3.36 -21.94
N ALA A 525 -6.67 3.98 -20.75
CA ALA A 525 -6.66 5.44 -20.63
C ALA A 525 -5.38 6.06 -21.24
N ARG A 526 -4.24 5.37 -21.10
CA ARG A 526 -2.98 5.75 -21.72
C ARG A 526 -3.02 5.63 -23.24
N TYR A 527 -3.50 4.51 -23.77
CA TYR A 527 -3.63 4.28 -25.20
C TYR A 527 -4.59 5.29 -25.86
N GLU A 528 -5.61 5.73 -25.14
CA GLU A 528 -6.54 6.80 -25.54
C GLU A 528 -5.94 8.21 -25.45
N GLY A 529 -4.71 8.36 -24.95
CA GLY A 529 -4.05 9.66 -24.77
C GLY A 529 -4.67 10.51 -23.66
N LEU A 530 -5.40 9.89 -22.73
CA LEU A 530 -6.02 10.60 -21.61
C LEU A 530 -5.01 10.89 -20.50
N ILE A 531 -4.05 9.99 -20.29
CA ILE A 531 -3.04 10.05 -19.24
C ILE A 531 -1.70 9.46 -19.71
N ASP A 532 -0.58 10.03 -19.30
CA ASP A 532 0.76 9.44 -19.45
C ASP A 532 1.22 8.82 -18.12
N VAL A 533 2.03 7.76 -18.18
CA VAL A 533 2.63 7.17 -16.99
C VAL A 533 3.69 8.10 -16.36
N GLU A 534 4.26 9.02 -17.13
CA GLU A 534 5.17 10.05 -16.59
C GLU A 534 4.43 11.28 -16.05
N ASP A 535 3.12 11.38 -16.24
CA ASP A 535 2.39 12.56 -15.79
C ASP A 535 2.45 12.74 -14.28
N ALA A 536 2.72 13.97 -13.86
CA ALA A 536 2.57 14.38 -12.48
C ALA A 536 1.10 14.35 -12.07
N LEU A 537 0.78 13.75 -10.92
CA LEU A 537 -0.59 13.74 -10.38
C LEU A 537 -1.15 15.16 -10.19
N GLY A 538 -0.30 16.16 -9.95
CA GLY A 538 -0.70 17.58 -9.86
C GLY A 538 -1.27 18.18 -11.16
N LEU A 539 -1.19 17.48 -12.29
CA LEU A 539 -1.92 17.84 -13.51
C LEU A 539 -3.42 17.58 -13.37
N TYR A 540 -3.80 16.64 -12.50
CA TYR A 540 -5.17 16.14 -12.35
C TYR A 540 -5.77 16.42 -10.97
N LEU A 541 -4.98 16.25 -9.91
CA LEU A 541 -5.41 16.40 -8.52
C LEU A 541 -4.97 17.75 -7.95
N LYS A 542 -5.95 18.52 -7.45
CA LYS A 542 -5.72 19.85 -6.87
C LYS A 542 -4.80 19.75 -5.65
N GLY A 543 -3.78 20.62 -5.60
CA GLY A 543 -2.86 20.72 -4.46
C GLY A 543 -1.71 19.72 -4.45
N PHE A 544 -1.62 18.83 -5.44
CA PHE A 544 -0.43 17.99 -5.66
C PHE A 544 0.63 18.75 -6.46
N ALA A 545 1.90 18.46 -6.20
CA ALA A 545 3.02 19.08 -6.91
C ALA A 545 3.05 18.64 -8.39
N ARG A 546 3.33 19.59 -9.29
CA ARG A 546 3.51 19.33 -10.72
C ARG A 546 4.97 19.07 -11.10
N GLU A 547 5.90 19.53 -10.28
CA GLU A 547 7.35 19.43 -10.48
C GLU A 547 8.07 19.42 -9.12
N GLY A 548 9.37 19.18 -9.14
CA GLY A 548 10.22 19.18 -7.95
C GLY A 548 10.13 17.91 -7.11
N GLU A 549 10.75 17.93 -5.93
CA GLU A 549 11.00 16.73 -5.10
C GLU A 549 9.75 16.07 -4.52
N LYS A 550 8.60 16.78 -4.52
CA LYS A 550 7.32 16.28 -4.01
C LYS A 550 6.36 15.85 -5.12
N MET A 551 6.78 15.95 -6.38
CA MET A 551 6.00 15.48 -7.51
C MET A 551 5.90 13.96 -7.45
N MET A 552 4.66 13.46 -7.61
CA MET A 552 4.38 12.04 -7.79
C MET A 552 3.92 11.83 -9.23
N SER A 553 4.59 10.96 -9.97
CA SER A 553 4.11 10.54 -11.29
C SER A 553 3.19 9.33 -11.18
N VAL A 554 2.36 9.11 -12.21
CA VAL A 554 1.54 7.90 -12.33
C VAL A 554 2.40 6.63 -12.24
N ARG A 555 3.58 6.60 -12.88
CA ARG A 555 4.53 5.50 -12.81
C ARG A 555 5.04 5.28 -11.39
N MET A 556 5.42 6.35 -10.69
CA MET A 556 5.86 6.24 -9.30
C MET A 556 4.79 5.59 -8.42
N CYS A 557 3.53 5.97 -8.64
CA CYS A 557 2.40 5.38 -7.93
C CYS A 557 2.20 3.89 -8.28
N MET A 558 2.15 3.55 -9.56
CA MET A 558 1.92 2.16 -9.99
C MET A 558 3.06 1.20 -9.64
N MET A 559 4.29 1.72 -9.49
CA MET A 559 5.48 0.94 -9.16
C MET A 559 5.89 1.00 -7.68
N HIS A 560 5.02 1.51 -6.79
CA HIS A 560 5.23 1.55 -5.34
C HIS A 560 6.37 2.48 -4.88
N SER A 561 6.70 3.51 -5.65
CA SER A 561 7.80 4.44 -5.39
C SER A 561 7.33 5.86 -5.05
N ALA A 562 6.04 6.11 -4.87
CA ALA A 562 5.50 7.42 -4.48
C ALA A 562 5.75 7.80 -2.99
N GLY A 563 6.40 6.95 -2.21
CA GLY A 563 6.73 7.21 -0.80
C GLY A 563 5.56 7.01 0.18
N THR A 564 4.39 6.56 -0.31
CA THR A 564 3.20 6.24 0.49
C THR A 564 3.23 4.81 1.05
N GLU A 565 2.32 4.50 1.96
CA GLU A 565 2.23 3.19 2.61
C GLU A 565 0.80 2.73 2.86
N GLY A 566 0.66 1.42 3.09
CA GLY A 566 -0.59 0.79 3.48
C GLY A 566 -1.57 0.51 2.33
N HIS A 567 -2.67 -0.16 2.66
CA HIS A 567 -3.74 -0.57 1.76
C HIS A 567 -5.08 -0.17 2.39
N GLY A 568 -5.95 0.49 1.61
CA GLY A 568 -7.23 0.98 2.12
C GLY A 568 -7.12 2.12 3.15
N ASN A 569 -5.92 2.65 3.41
CA ASN A 569 -5.70 3.80 4.27
C ASN A 569 -6.65 4.94 3.90
N TYR A 570 -7.15 5.62 4.93
CA TYR A 570 -8.09 6.74 4.79
C TYR A 570 -9.38 6.35 4.04
N GLY A 571 -9.78 5.06 4.05
CA GLY A 571 -11.00 4.57 3.41
C GLY A 571 -10.84 4.13 1.95
N GLY A 572 -9.64 4.19 1.38
CA GLY A 572 -9.36 3.79 0.00
C GLY A 572 -10.23 4.51 -1.03
N MET A 573 -10.51 3.87 -2.16
CA MET A 573 -11.37 4.46 -3.20
C MET A 573 -12.81 4.73 -2.73
N GLY A 574 -13.27 4.04 -1.67
CA GLY A 574 -14.59 4.28 -1.08
C GLY A 574 -14.75 5.65 -0.41
N ASN A 575 -13.64 6.33 -0.06
CA ASN A 575 -13.64 7.70 0.42
C ASN A 575 -13.27 8.68 -0.71
N LEU A 576 -14.24 9.47 -1.17
CA LEU A 576 -14.05 10.44 -2.26
C LEU A 576 -13.14 11.64 -1.90
N TRP A 577 -12.58 11.69 -0.69
CA TRP A 577 -11.61 12.70 -0.27
C TRP A 577 -10.35 12.09 0.39
N PHE A 578 -10.05 10.80 0.18
CA PHE A 578 -8.88 10.16 0.79
C PHE A 578 -7.56 10.87 0.43
N GLU A 579 -7.46 11.42 -0.79
CA GLU A 579 -6.31 12.14 -1.33
C GLU A 579 -6.03 13.44 -0.58
N GLU A 580 -7.00 14.01 0.12
CA GLU A 580 -6.79 15.19 0.97
C GLU A 580 -5.89 14.88 2.16
N ASN A 581 -5.96 13.65 2.69
CA ASN A 581 -5.04 13.19 3.73
C ASN A 581 -3.64 13.01 3.15
N VAL A 582 -3.52 12.42 1.95
CA VAL A 582 -2.22 12.29 1.27
C VAL A 582 -1.61 13.67 0.97
N LYS A 583 -2.43 14.64 0.57
CA LYS A 583 -2.03 16.02 0.34
C LYS A 583 -1.45 16.65 1.61
N GLY A 584 -2.12 16.50 2.75
CA GLY A 584 -1.60 16.96 4.05
C GLY A 584 -0.28 16.29 4.44
N MET A 585 -0.07 15.06 3.99
CA MET A 585 1.15 14.28 4.22
C MET A 585 2.31 14.64 3.30
N LEU A 586 2.08 15.27 2.14
CA LEU A 586 3.10 15.52 1.11
C LEU A 586 4.44 16.04 1.63
N PRO A 587 4.51 16.98 2.61
CA PRO A 587 5.80 17.45 3.13
C PRO A 587 6.67 16.33 3.74
N SER A 588 6.03 15.30 4.30
CA SER A 588 6.68 14.14 4.93
C SER A 588 7.03 13.00 3.95
N LEU A 589 6.44 13.00 2.75
CA LEU A 589 6.63 11.94 1.76
C LEU A 589 7.88 12.19 0.91
N GLU A 590 8.50 11.12 0.42
CA GLU A 590 9.70 11.15 -0.41
C GLU A 590 9.48 10.35 -1.70
N PRO A 591 8.72 10.91 -2.68
CA PRO A 591 8.50 10.25 -3.97
C PRO A 591 9.80 10.00 -4.73
N GLY A 592 9.89 8.86 -5.40
CA GLY A 592 11.03 8.47 -6.22
C GLY A 592 12.29 8.10 -5.43
N VAL A 593 12.24 8.02 -4.09
CA VAL A 593 13.42 7.73 -3.25
C VAL A 593 13.53 6.26 -2.85
N ARG A 594 12.42 5.62 -2.48
CA ARG A 594 12.39 4.21 -2.06
C ARG A 594 11.14 3.48 -2.53
N VAL A 595 11.27 2.17 -2.68
CA VAL A 595 10.15 1.27 -2.96
C VAL A 595 9.49 0.87 -1.64
N LYS A 596 8.17 1.04 -1.56
CA LYS A 596 7.35 0.50 -0.47
C LYS A 596 6.03 0.00 -1.00
N TYR A 597 5.88 -1.32 -1.07
CA TYR A 597 4.67 -1.96 -1.59
C TYR A 597 3.41 -1.46 -0.86
N ASN A 598 2.48 -0.85 -1.60
CA ASN A 598 1.31 -0.20 -1.04
C ASN A 598 0.12 -0.21 -2.02
N GLY A 599 -1.06 0.16 -1.53
CA GLY A 599 -2.26 0.38 -2.33
C GLY A 599 -2.66 1.84 -2.46
N LEU A 600 -2.25 2.67 -1.49
CA LEU A 600 -2.66 4.06 -1.39
C LEU A 600 -2.26 4.90 -2.61
N SER A 601 -1.05 4.72 -3.14
CA SER A 601 -0.60 5.45 -4.33
C SER A 601 -1.32 5.01 -5.61
N LEU A 602 -1.67 3.73 -5.75
CA LEU A 602 -2.48 3.25 -6.87
C LEU A 602 -3.89 3.86 -6.83
N ASN A 603 -4.46 4.02 -5.62
CA ASN A 603 -5.72 4.70 -5.45
C ASN A 603 -5.66 6.17 -5.92
N LEU A 604 -4.53 6.87 -5.76
CA LEU A 604 -4.38 8.24 -6.32
C LEU A 604 -4.48 8.25 -7.85
N VAL A 605 -3.95 7.22 -8.51
CA VAL A 605 -4.12 7.03 -9.96
C VAL A 605 -5.59 6.72 -10.27
N GLY A 606 -6.25 5.87 -9.48
CA GLY A 606 -7.69 5.61 -9.59
C GLY A 606 -8.52 6.89 -9.48
N ARG A 607 -8.23 7.74 -8.49
CA ARG A 607 -8.89 9.03 -8.30
C ARG A 607 -8.63 9.99 -9.47
N THR A 608 -7.44 9.95 -10.04
CA THR A 608 -7.13 10.71 -11.26
C THR A 608 -8.07 10.31 -12.40
N LEU A 609 -8.28 9.00 -12.61
CA LEU A 609 -9.22 8.52 -13.62
C LEU A 609 -10.67 8.89 -13.30
N GLU A 610 -11.11 8.86 -12.03
CA GLU A 610 -12.45 9.31 -11.62
C GLU A 610 -12.68 10.79 -11.95
N VAL A 611 -11.73 11.66 -11.59
CA VAL A 611 -11.83 13.10 -11.84
C VAL A 611 -11.86 13.40 -13.34
N MET A 612 -11.06 12.68 -14.13
CA MET A 612 -11.00 12.86 -15.58
C MET A 612 -12.24 12.30 -16.31
N GLY A 613 -12.75 11.16 -15.84
CA GLY A 613 -13.87 10.44 -16.44
C GLY A 613 -15.24 10.91 -15.97
N GLY A 614 -15.32 11.61 -14.83
CA GLY A 614 -16.57 12.11 -14.28
C GLY A 614 -17.52 11.03 -13.75
N VAL A 615 -17.03 9.80 -13.56
CA VAL A 615 -17.78 8.69 -12.96
C VAL A 615 -16.92 7.95 -11.95
N SER A 616 -17.56 7.19 -11.06
CA SER A 616 -16.84 6.43 -10.05
C SER A 616 -15.91 5.38 -10.65
N PHE A 617 -14.86 5.04 -9.90
CA PHE A 617 -13.87 4.06 -10.31
C PHE A 617 -14.49 2.71 -10.64
N GLU A 618 -15.46 2.26 -9.84
CA GLU A 618 -16.19 1.02 -10.06
C GLU A 618 -16.94 1.05 -11.39
N ARG A 619 -17.66 2.15 -11.70
CA ARG A 619 -18.32 2.33 -12.99
C ARG A 619 -17.31 2.37 -14.14
N TYR A 620 -16.19 3.05 -13.94
CA TYR A 620 -15.14 3.17 -14.95
C TYR A 620 -14.59 1.79 -15.34
N MET A 621 -14.29 0.94 -14.34
CA MET A 621 -13.83 -0.44 -14.55
C MET A 621 -14.87 -1.30 -15.26
N GLN A 622 -16.16 -1.18 -14.89
CA GLN A 622 -17.25 -1.91 -15.54
C GLN A 622 -17.42 -1.50 -17.01
N LYS A 623 -17.44 -0.20 -17.30
CA LYS A 623 -17.62 0.33 -18.66
C LYS A 623 -16.43 0.08 -19.57
N LYS A 624 -15.20 0.12 -19.04
CA LYS A 624 -13.97 -0.02 -19.85
C LYS A 624 -13.51 -1.47 -20.02
N LEU A 625 -13.56 -2.29 -18.96
CA LEU A 625 -12.94 -3.61 -18.95
C LEU A 625 -13.96 -4.74 -18.83
N TYR A 626 -14.68 -4.81 -17.71
CA TYR A 626 -15.45 -6.01 -17.36
C TYR A 626 -16.69 -6.20 -18.23
N GLY A 627 -17.49 -5.16 -18.41
CA GLY A 627 -18.68 -5.20 -19.27
C GLY A 627 -18.35 -5.61 -20.71
N PRO A 628 -17.40 -4.95 -21.40
CA PRO A 628 -17.01 -5.32 -22.76
C PRO A 628 -16.43 -6.74 -22.90
N LEU A 629 -15.77 -7.27 -21.85
CA LEU A 629 -15.26 -8.65 -21.84
C LEU A 629 -16.32 -9.70 -21.44
N GLY A 630 -17.50 -9.26 -20.98
CA GLY A 630 -18.53 -10.17 -20.45
C GLY A 630 -18.16 -10.78 -19.09
N CYS A 631 -17.34 -10.08 -18.30
CA CYS A 631 -16.94 -10.46 -16.94
C CYS A 631 -18.03 -10.05 -15.93
N VAL A 632 -19.20 -10.67 -16.02
CA VAL A 632 -20.39 -10.32 -15.23
C VAL A 632 -20.29 -10.77 -13.77
N ASP A 633 -19.41 -11.71 -13.45
CA ASP A 633 -19.17 -12.20 -12.09
C ASP A 633 -18.00 -11.46 -11.41
N THR A 634 -17.72 -10.24 -11.84
CA THR A 634 -16.63 -9.41 -11.32
C THR A 634 -17.13 -8.06 -10.81
N ASP A 635 -16.80 -7.74 -9.57
CA ASP A 635 -16.96 -6.42 -8.97
C ASP A 635 -15.65 -5.91 -8.38
N VAL A 636 -15.50 -4.60 -8.36
CA VAL A 636 -14.29 -3.94 -7.89
C VAL A 636 -14.66 -2.72 -7.06
N TYR A 637 -13.79 -2.38 -6.12
CA TYR A 637 -14.00 -1.28 -5.21
C TYR A 637 -12.77 -0.56 -4.72
N ASP A 638 -11.60 -1.11 -4.98
CA ASP A 638 -10.33 -0.48 -4.70
C ASP A 638 -9.34 -0.92 -5.77
N THR A 639 -8.46 -0.02 -6.19
CA THR A 639 -7.50 -0.30 -7.27
C THR A 639 -6.51 -1.40 -6.92
N SER A 640 -6.28 -1.62 -5.62
CA SER A 640 -5.09 -2.29 -5.15
C SER A 640 -5.33 -3.60 -4.42
N PHE A 641 -6.51 -3.77 -3.83
CA PHE A 641 -6.91 -5.03 -3.19
C PHE A 641 -8.36 -5.40 -3.45
N GLY A 642 -9.20 -4.46 -3.90
CA GLY A 642 -10.63 -4.59 -3.79
C GLY A 642 -11.33 -5.21 -4.99
N THR A 643 -10.99 -6.42 -5.41
CA THR A 643 -11.72 -7.13 -6.48
C THR A 643 -12.31 -8.44 -5.95
N ASN A 644 -13.58 -8.69 -6.26
CA ASN A 644 -14.20 -10.01 -6.15
C ASN A 644 -14.47 -10.53 -7.56
N THR A 645 -14.01 -11.74 -7.87
CA THR A 645 -14.07 -12.29 -9.24
C THR A 645 -14.08 -13.82 -9.21
N THR A 646 -14.31 -14.44 -10.36
CA THR A 646 -14.10 -15.88 -10.62
C THR A 646 -12.77 -16.12 -11.31
N ALA A 647 -12.29 -17.37 -11.33
CA ALA A 647 -11.16 -17.75 -12.17
C ALA A 647 -11.46 -17.52 -13.66
N ARG A 648 -12.71 -17.76 -14.09
CA ARG A 648 -13.13 -17.58 -15.48
C ARG A 648 -12.95 -16.15 -15.97
N ASP A 649 -13.43 -15.18 -15.21
CA ASP A 649 -13.34 -13.77 -15.61
C ASP A 649 -11.89 -13.28 -15.62
N MET A 650 -11.07 -13.72 -14.66
CA MET A 650 -9.63 -13.48 -14.71
C MET A 650 -8.97 -14.09 -15.95
N ALA A 651 -9.37 -15.31 -16.36
CA ALA A 651 -8.80 -15.95 -17.55
C ALA A 651 -9.14 -15.20 -18.83
N VAL A 652 -10.34 -14.61 -18.93
CA VAL A 652 -10.74 -13.75 -20.05
C VAL A 652 -9.87 -12.49 -20.13
N VAL A 653 -9.65 -11.80 -19.00
CA VAL A 653 -8.73 -10.65 -18.94
C VAL A 653 -7.30 -11.10 -19.27
N GLY A 654 -6.86 -12.25 -18.75
CA GLY A 654 -5.56 -12.84 -19.04
C GLY A 654 -5.35 -13.14 -20.53
N GLN A 655 -6.38 -13.67 -21.20
CA GLN A 655 -6.34 -13.93 -22.64
C GLN A 655 -6.29 -12.63 -23.45
N MET A 656 -7.00 -11.58 -23.01
CA MET A 656 -6.91 -10.24 -23.62
C MET A 656 -5.47 -9.68 -23.52
N LEU A 657 -4.83 -9.83 -22.36
CA LEU A 657 -3.43 -9.42 -22.14
C LEU A 657 -2.44 -10.27 -22.95
N LEU A 658 -2.68 -11.57 -23.05
CA LEU A 658 -1.87 -12.49 -23.86
C LEU A 658 -1.90 -12.09 -25.35
N ASN A 659 -3.06 -11.67 -25.85
CA ASN A 659 -3.26 -11.19 -27.21
C ASN A 659 -2.73 -9.74 -27.46
N GLY A 660 -2.00 -9.15 -26.51
CA GLY A 660 -1.48 -7.79 -26.64
C GLY A 660 -2.56 -6.69 -26.62
N GLY A 661 -3.68 -6.91 -25.92
CA GLY A 661 -4.75 -5.91 -25.78
C GLY A 661 -6.00 -6.15 -26.63
N LYS A 662 -6.14 -7.33 -27.25
CA LYS A 662 -7.28 -7.69 -28.11
C LYS A 662 -8.09 -8.84 -27.53
N TYR A 663 -9.40 -8.85 -27.74
CA TYR A 663 -10.26 -9.99 -27.41
C TYR A 663 -11.43 -10.06 -28.40
N GLY A 664 -11.43 -11.06 -29.29
CA GLY A 664 -12.39 -11.14 -30.39
C GLY A 664 -12.31 -9.90 -31.28
N ALA A 665 -13.45 -9.23 -31.45
CA ALA A 665 -13.57 -8.00 -32.23
C ALA A 665 -13.15 -6.73 -31.47
N LEU A 666 -12.73 -6.85 -30.21
CA LEU A 666 -12.46 -5.70 -29.35
C LEU A 666 -10.96 -5.45 -29.23
N LYS A 667 -10.56 -4.19 -29.31
CA LYS A 667 -9.21 -3.71 -29.03
C LYS A 667 -9.25 -2.70 -27.88
N PHE A 668 -8.65 -3.09 -26.77
CA PHE A 668 -8.55 -2.30 -25.55
C PHE A 668 -7.33 -1.38 -25.60
N PHE A 669 -6.20 -1.90 -26.08
CA PHE A 669 -4.96 -1.18 -26.36
C PHE A 669 -4.12 -1.95 -27.38
N ASP A 670 -2.92 -1.46 -27.72
CA ASP A 670 -1.97 -2.19 -28.55
C ASP A 670 -0.93 -2.96 -27.74
N GLU A 671 -0.19 -3.82 -28.42
CA GLU A 671 0.81 -4.69 -27.79
C GLU A 671 1.93 -3.88 -27.13
N LYS A 672 2.29 -2.73 -27.69
CA LYS A 672 3.29 -1.85 -27.09
C LYS A 672 2.79 -1.31 -25.74
N THR A 673 1.54 -0.89 -25.63
CA THR A 673 0.93 -0.49 -24.36
C THR A 673 0.87 -1.66 -23.37
N ARG A 674 0.56 -2.89 -23.83
CA ARG A 674 0.66 -4.10 -22.98
C ARG A 674 2.07 -4.29 -22.44
N ASP A 675 3.08 -4.14 -23.28
CA ASP A 675 4.49 -4.34 -22.93
C ASP A 675 4.99 -3.31 -21.90
N GLU A 676 4.45 -2.09 -21.89
CA GLU A 676 4.74 -1.08 -20.86
C GLU A 676 4.29 -1.53 -19.45
N MET A 677 3.36 -2.48 -19.35
CA MET A 677 2.91 -3.05 -18.07
C MET A 677 3.87 -4.10 -17.53
N LEU A 678 4.75 -4.66 -18.36
CA LEU A 678 5.59 -5.79 -18.00
C LEU A 678 6.66 -5.39 -16.98
N PRO A 679 7.11 -6.33 -16.12
CA PRO A 679 8.10 -6.02 -15.13
C PRO A 679 9.45 -5.64 -15.74
N VAL A 680 10.02 -4.57 -15.20
CA VAL A 680 11.36 -4.07 -15.52
C VAL A 680 12.12 -3.86 -14.22
N ARG A 681 13.46 -3.83 -14.29
CA ARG A 681 14.30 -3.49 -13.13
C ARG A 681 14.00 -2.07 -12.70
N ARG A 682 13.58 -1.87 -11.44
CA ARG A 682 13.22 -0.53 -10.94
C ARG A 682 14.38 0.44 -10.98
N GLY A 683 15.61 -0.03 -10.77
CA GLY A 683 16.82 0.80 -10.88
C GLY A 683 17.12 1.32 -12.28
N ASP A 684 16.53 0.75 -13.32
CA ASP A 684 16.66 1.25 -14.71
C ASP A 684 15.64 2.36 -15.01
N VAL A 685 14.61 2.48 -14.17
CA VAL A 685 13.50 3.44 -14.33
C VAL A 685 13.69 4.67 -13.44
N PHE A 686 14.15 4.46 -12.20
CA PHE A 686 14.30 5.53 -11.22
C PHE A 686 15.79 5.71 -10.87
N GLU A 687 16.37 6.83 -11.28
CA GLU A 687 17.80 7.15 -11.08
C GLU A 687 18.23 7.02 -9.61
N LYS A 688 17.42 7.53 -8.68
CA LYS A 688 17.68 7.45 -7.22
C LYS A 688 17.57 6.04 -6.65
N MET A 689 17.11 5.07 -7.44
CA MET A 689 16.96 3.67 -7.09
C MET A 689 17.88 2.77 -7.91
N SER A 690 18.96 3.31 -8.50
CA SER A 690 19.86 2.55 -9.38
C SER A 690 20.45 1.28 -8.75
N GLU A 691 20.48 1.20 -7.41
CA GLU A 691 20.95 0.04 -6.63
C GLU A 691 19.87 -1.03 -6.39
N TYR A 692 18.60 -0.76 -6.73
CA TYR A 692 17.50 -1.72 -6.61
C TYR A 692 17.51 -2.70 -7.79
N ASP A 693 17.74 -3.97 -7.49
CA ASP A 693 17.77 -5.07 -8.47
C ASP A 693 16.44 -5.81 -8.61
N ASP A 694 15.38 -5.37 -7.92
CA ASP A 694 14.07 -5.97 -8.03
C ASP A 694 13.33 -5.53 -9.32
N GLU A 695 12.52 -6.46 -9.84
CA GLU A 695 11.72 -6.25 -11.04
C GLU A 695 10.25 -6.07 -10.68
N TYR A 696 9.61 -5.04 -11.24
CA TYR A 696 8.18 -4.82 -11.09
C TYR A 696 7.64 -4.00 -12.25
N GLY A 697 6.41 -4.28 -12.68
CA GLY A 697 5.77 -3.58 -13.78
C GLY A 697 4.71 -2.59 -13.31
N LEU A 698 3.80 -2.21 -14.21
CA LEU A 698 2.60 -1.49 -13.82
C LEU A 698 1.62 -2.50 -13.22
N GLY A 699 1.72 -2.74 -11.91
CA GLY A 699 0.86 -3.71 -11.21
C GLY A 699 1.10 -5.17 -11.63
N SER A 700 2.33 -5.54 -12.00
CA SER A 700 2.69 -6.90 -12.46
C SER A 700 4.05 -7.38 -11.94
N ASN A 701 4.24 -8.69 -11.85
CA ASN A 701 5.49 -9.36 -11.47
C ASN A 701 5.84 -10.46 -12.49
N TRP A 702 7.13 -10.82 -12.59
CA TRP A 702 7.56 -12.04 -13.24
C TRP A 702 7.36 -13.22 -12.30
N TYR A 703 6.93 -14.36 -12.85
CA TYR A 703 6.79 -15.60 -12.09
C TYR A 703 7.79 -16.62 -12.58
N ARG A 704 8.69 -17.01 -11.67
CA ARG A 704 9.81 -17.92 -11.94
C ARG A 704 9.88 -19.04 -10.91
N ASP A 705 8.80 -19.32 -10.20
CA ASP A 705 8.86 -20.13 -8.96
C ASP A 705 8.95 -21.65 -9.23
N VAL A 706 8.64 -22.08 -10.46
CA VAL A 706 8.53 -23.50 -10.82
C VAL A 706 9.68 -23.89 -11.76
N HIS A 707 10.54 -24.80 -11.30
CA HIS A 707 11.78 -25.19 -11.96
C HIS A 707 11.77 -26.66 -12.36
N GLU A 708 12.53 -27.00 -13.41
CA GLU A 708 12.74 -28.39 -13.85
C GLU A 708 13.71 -29.15 -12.95
N ASP A 709 14.63 -28.42 -12.30
CA ASP A 709 15.73 -28.97 -11.54
C ASP A 709 15.82 -28.39 -10.13
N GLU A 710 16.34 -29.19 -9.19
CA GLU A 710 16.55 -28.76 -7.81
C GLU A 710 17.52 -27.57 -7.70
N ALA A 711 18.45 -27.44 -8.64
CA ALA A 711 19.39 -26.34 -8.72
C ALA A 711 18.77 -25.01 -9.20
N ARG A 712 17.47 -25.02 -9.57
CA ARG A 712 16.71 -23.85 -10.01
C ARG A 712 17.36 -23.12 -11.20
N THR A 713 17.94 -23.88 -12.13
CA THR A 713 18.62 -23.32 -13.30
C THR A 713 17.71 -23.24 -14.52
N LYS A 714 16.64 -24.05 -14.56
CA LYS A 714 15.72 -24.09 -15.70
C LYS A 714 14.26 -23.99 -15.26
N LEU A 715 13.52 -23.07 -15.86
CA LEU A 715 12.10 -22.85 -15.59
C LEU A 715 11.24 -23.86 -16.36
N ARG A 716 10.17 -24.33 -15.72
CA ARG A 716 9.14 -25.17 -16.37
C ARG A 716 8.28 -24.38 -17.36
N PHE A 717 8.09 -23.10 -17.08
CA PHE A 717 7.29 -22.19 -17.89
C PHE A 717 8.15 -21.12 -18.57
N GLY A 718 7.50 -20.27 -19.37
CA GLY A 718 8.13 -19.24 -20.15
C GLY A 718 8.89 -18.25 -19.27
N LYS A 719 9.98 -17.70 -19.82
CA LYS A 719 10.70 -16.62 -19.14
C LYS A 719 9.86 -15.34 -19.08
N ARG A 720 8.87 -15.21 -19.96
CA ARG A 720 7.91 -14.11 -20.02
C ARG A 720 6.53 -14.49 -19.45
N MET A 721 6.51 -15.23 -18.34
CA MET A 721 5.31 -15.43 -17.53
C MET A 721 5.15 -14.30 -16.52
N PHE A 722 4.21 -13.39 -16.77
CA PHE A 722 3.88 -12.30 -15.85
C PHE A 722 2.52 -12.53 -15.20
N GLY A 723 2.22 -11.74 -14.17
CA GLY A 723 0.93 -11.78 -13.50
C GLY A 723 0.94 -10.99 -12.20
N HIS A 724 0.13 -11.40 -11.24
CA HIS A 724 0.23 -10.87 -9.88
C HIS A 724 -0.13 -11.92 -8.82
N GLY A 725 0.41 -11.75 -7.62
CA GLY A 725 0.17 -12.59 -6.45
C GLY A 725 -0.95 -12.03 -5.62
N SER A 726 -1.44 -12.80 -4.66
CA SER A 726 -2.53 -12.38 -3.79
C SER A 726 -2.28 -12.82 -2.35
N ALA A 727 -2.67 -11.97 -1.39
CA ALA A 727 -2.74 -12.35 0.02
C ALA A 727 -3.74 -13.49 0.26
N THR A 728 -4.75 -13.63 -0.60
CA THR A 728 -5.68 -14.77 -0.57
C THR A 728 -5.11 -16.01 -1.27
N SER A 729 -3.85 -15.97 -1.70
CA SER A 729 -3.18 -17.04 -2.45
C SER A 729 -3.83 -17.38 -3.82
N SER A 730 -4.76 -16.54 -4.28
CA SER A 730 -5.30 -16.56 -5.65
C SER A 730 -4.17 -16.40 -6.68
N ILE A 731 -4.35 -17.03 -7.84
CA ILE A 731 -3.35 -17.13 -8.91
C ILE A 731 -3.86 -16.39 -10.14
N PHE A 732 -2.98 -15.58 -10.74
CA PHE A 732 -3.18 -15.03 -12.07
C PHE A 732 -1.83 -15.01 -12.79
N ARG A 733 -1.67 -15.85 -13.80
CA ARG A 733 -0.47 -15.98 -14.65
C ARG A 733 -0.83 -15.88 -16.12
N VAL A 734 0.00 -15.16 -16.87
CA VAL A 734 -0.06 -15.02 -18.32
C VAL A 734 1.34 -15.30 -18.86
N ASP A 735 1.50 -16.43 -19.55
CA ASP A 735 2.74 -16.88 -20.17
C ASP A 735 2.73 -16.58 -21.66
N LEU A 736 3.49 -15.54 -22.02
CA LEU A 736 3.62 -15.08 -23.40
C LEU A 736 4.38 -16.05 -24.30
N ASP A 737 5.25 -16.89 -23.73
CA ASP A 737 6.09 -17.81 -24.51
C ASP A 737 5.31 -19.06 -24.93
N HIS A 738 4.36 -19.49 -24.08
CA HIS A 738 3.60 -20.72 -24.30
C HIS A 738 2.13 -20.50 -24.69
N GLY A 739 1.69 -19.24 -24.77
CA GLY A 739 0.30 -18.90 -25.07
C GLY A 739 -0.66 -19.38 -23.98
N LEU A 740 -0.26 -19.31 -22.70
CA LEU A 740 -0.92 -19.97 -21.57
C LEU A 740 -1.42 -18.94 -20.56
N VAL A 741 -2.63 -19.14 -20.03
CA VAL A 741 -3.24 -18.36 -18.96
C VAL A 741 -3.68 -19.32 -17.85
N ILE A 742 -3.24 -19.08 -16.62
CA ILE A 742 -3.59 -19.88 -15.44
C ILE A 742 -4.18 -18.94 -14.39
N THR A 743 -5.39 -19.26 -13.94
CA THR A 743 -6.12 -18.45 -12.96
C THR A 743 -6.79 -19.30 -11.91
N MET A 744 -6.73 -18.88 -10.66
CA MET A 744 -7.41 -19.51 -9.53
C MET A 744 -7.93 -18.43 -8.59
N ALA A 745 -9.23 -18.49 -8.25
CA ALA A 745 -9.86 -17.59 -7.28
C ALA A 745 -10.18 -18.37 -6.00
N ARG A 746 -9.66 -17.91 -4.86
CA ARG A 746 -9.71 -18.63 -3.59
C ARG A 746 -9.59 -17.68 -2.38
N PRO A 747 -10.04 -18.07 -1.18
CA PRO A 747 -10.09 -17.19 -0.01
C PRO A 747 -8.78 -17.16 0.80
N GLY A 748 -7.95 -18.20 0.72
CA GLY A 748 -6.69 -18.31 1.44
C GLY A 748 -5.87 -19.51 0.97
N GLY A 749 -4.60 -19.61 1.39
CA GLY A 749 -3.67 -20.67 0.96
C GLY A 749 -3.96 -22.06 1.55
N GLY A 750 -4.64 -22.12 2.70
CA GLY A 750 -4.89 -23.39 3.39
C GLY A 750 -3.61 -24.05 3.91
N LYS A 751 -3.73 -25.31 4.35
CA LYS A 751 -2.60 -26.12 4.78
C LYS A 751 -1.73 -26.53 3.59
N ASP A 752 -0.43 -26.69 3.84
CA ASP A 752 0.54 -27.23 2.90
C ASP A 752 0.49 -26.58 1.50
N TYR A 753 0.19 -25.27 1.47
CA TYR A 753 -0.06 -24.50 0.24
C TYR A 753 1.04 -24.67 -0.80
N GLU A 754 2.31 -24.59 -0.38
CA GLU A 754 3.45 -24.66 -1.30
C GLU A 754 3.56 -26.04 -1.96
N GLU A 755 3.30 -27.13 -1.24
CA GLU A 755 3.34 -28.48 -1.79
C GLU A 755 2.27 -28.65 -2.89
N HIS A 756 1.04 -28.24 -2.59
CA HIS A 756 -0.04 -28.31 -3.56
C HIS A 756 0.13 -27.32 -4.72
N TYR A 757 0.66 -26.13 -4.47
CA TYR A 757 1.02 -25.15 -5.50
C TYR A 757 2.01 -25.75 -6.48
N GLN A 758 3.08 -26.37 -5.97
CA GLN A 758 4.06 -27.05 -6.81
C GLN A 758 3.42 -28.20 -7.58
N ALA A 759 2.64 -29.08 -6.93
CA ALA A 759 1.96 -30.18 -7.60
C ALA A 759 1.07 -29.69 -8.75
N PHE A 760 0.23 -28.67 -8.51
CA PHE A 760 -0.65 -28.08 -9.51
C PHE A 760 0.11 -27.57 -10.74
N PHE A 761 1.17 -26.77 -10.55
CA PHE A 761 1.94 -26.23 -11.66
C PHE A 761 2.78 -27.30 -12.39
N HIS A 762 3.32 -28.29 -11.66
CA HIS A 762 4.05 -29.42 -12.27
C HIS A 762 3.13 -30.25 -13.16
N THR A 763 1.91 -30.55 -12.72
CA THR A 763 0.93 -31.27 -13.54
C THR A 763 0.59 -30.53 -14.82
N ILE A 764 0.43 -29.20 -14.79
CA ILE A 764 0.22 -28.42 -16.02
C ILE A 764 1.43 -28.56 -16.95
N ALA A 765 2.65 -28.36 -16.44
CA ALA A 765 3.86 -28.41 -17.25
C ALA A 765 4.13 -29.80 -17.86
N ASP A 766 3.92 -30.88 -17.11
CA ASP A 766 4.19 -32.25 -17.56
C ASP A 766 3.25 -32.69 -18.69
N TYR A 767 2.04 -32.13 -18.72
CA TYR A 767 1.03 -32.41 -19.74
C TYR A 767 1.07 -31.44 -20.93
N MET A 768 1.83 -30.35 -20.87
CA MET A 768 2.03 -29.47 -22.03
C MET A 768 2.92 -30.14 -23.09
N GLU A 769 2.54 -29.95 -24.36
CA GLU A 769 3.32 -30.32 -25.55
C GLU A 769 4.11 -29.15 -26.15
#